data_AF-A0AAU7AXP8-F1
#
_entry.id   AF-A0AAU7AXP8-F1
#
_cell.length_a   1.000
_cell.length_b   1.000
_cell.length_c   1.000
_cell.angle_alpha   90.00
_cell.angle_beta   90.00
_cell.angle_gamma   90.00
#
_symmetry.space_group_name_H-M   'P 1'
#
loop_
_entity.id
_entity.type
_entity.pdbx_description
1 polymer ?
#
loop_
_entity_poly.entity_id
_entity_poly.type
_entity_poly.pdbx_seq_one_letter_code
_entity_poly.pdbx_strand_id
1 'polypeptide(L)'
;MMRRAVAWVGAALLLAPATAGAATRYDVTTARTAFGIPHIKAKDFPSLGYGYAYALAQDNACIVAESYVTVNGERARYFGSDKSYPIRGNGSNANNLNSDFFYQRIKDRGTIERLLAVPAPIGPKKEIKDAVVGYVAGWNAWLRDVGGTDGVPDPTCRGEEWVRPITTMDVYRRFYSLSILASAGVAIDGIANAKPLLGGTEPDAIAAARAVAPGELDRRLGGLGSNAYAIGKDGSQDGRGLLYGNPHFPWQGPERFYQAHLTVPGKADVMGGSLLGVPIVLIGSTKGMAWSHTVSTARRFVPYQLTLVPGSPTSYIEDGQVKRMKAEKVTVKVTGPDGSLRSRTRTLYSSEHGSIFTQILGLPLFPWNVVTAYALHDGNEENFGRLFNHFFDMNQAQTVSDVEAILKKYQGIPWVNTIAADTAGNAYYADIGNVPNIPRSKYTECQTALGLVTDQLQRLPVLDGSRGSCKPGSDPDAVVPGILGRGNLPSLRRTDHVSNMNDSYWLSNPKQPLEGFSRIIGDERTARSLRTRLGIKQLEQRLDGTDGLPGKGFTLANLMTVGLSNRVYSGEIWRDDLVRGCSSAACEVLRAWDLRNDLDSKGAILWQRFVTRLTGLLPIPLPAPASPFSGAFSADDAVNTPAGLNVLNPTVQTSLLQAVSDMQGAGLPLDATPRQGQTVTRRGEQIPIHGGPGGSGIFNVITPTWNPKKGYTEVVHGSSYMQAVHLKRGCPDIRTFVTYGESANPASVHSSDQTKEFSAKRWVKPPFCAADLEKDRAAVRSTTADRGATVVTVAEARGTARPRITVIRPGGKAARVVIRVRGAKTARTIVRRGSRVVFSPRVGKGTYRVDVTVGGRNIAVAAKQR
;
A
#
# COMPACT_ATOMS: atom_id res chain seq x y z
N MET A 1 -79.21 -19.42 -2.32
CA MET A 1 -78.37 -18.31 -1.83
C MET A 1 -77.26 -18.05 -2.83
N MET A 2 -77.28 -16.87 -3.43
CA MET A 2 -76.62 -16.52 -4.68
C MET A 2 -75.12 -16.23 -4.54
N ARG A 3 -74.34 -16.78 -5.47
CA ARG A 3 -73.02 -16.28 -5.91
C ARG A 3 -73.22 -15.21 -6.97
N ARG A 4 -72.51 -14.07 -6.87
CA ARG A 4 -72.17 -13.22 -8.02
C ARG A 4 -70.78 -12.60 -7.83
N ALA A 5 -70.01 -12.66 -8.92
CA ALA A 5 -68.71 -12.03 -9.10
C ALA A 5 -68.84 -10.51 -9.25
N VAL A 6 -67.86 -9.77 -8.76
CA VAL A 6 -67.57 -8.39 -9.19
C VAL A 6 -66.04 -8.23 -9.29
N ALA A 7 -65.59 -7.89 -10.48
CA ALA A 7 -64.22 -7.48 -10.78
C ALA A 7 -63.99 -6.04 -10.30
N TRP A 8 -62.84 -5.77 -9.68
CA TRP A 8 -62.38 -4.41 -9.40
C TRP A 8 -61.06 -4.16 -10.13
N VAL A 9 -61.13 -3.24 -11.10
CA VAL A 9 -59.99 -2.61 -11.76
C VAL A 9 -59.49 -1.49 -10.83
N GLY A 10 -58.27 -1.63 -10.31
CA GLY A 10 -57.62 -0.63 -9.47
C GLY A 10 -56.34 -0.11 -10.14
N ALA A 11 -56.33 1.18 -10.46
CA ALA A 11 -55.32 1.87 -11.25
C ALA A 11 -53.90 1.77 -10.66
N ALA A 12 -52.92 1.43 -11.51
CA ALA A 12 -51.51 1.55 -11.22
C ALA A 12 -51.10 3.02 -11.16
N LEU A 13 -50.87 3.56 -9.95
CA LEU A 13 -50.12 4.79 -9.78
C LEU A 13 -48.64 4.51 -10.10
N LEU A 14 -48.23 4.92 -11.31
CA LEU A 14 -46.83 5.12 -11.66
C LEU A 14 -46.24 6.21 -10.75
N LEU A 15 -45.62 5.80 -9.64
CA LEU A 15 -44.70 6.64 -8.89
C LEU A 15 -43.47 6.91 -9.76
N ALA A 16 -43.52 8.02 -10.50
CA ALA A 16 -42.35 8.60 -11.14
C ALA A 16 -41.28 8.86 -10.06
N PRO A 17 -39.98 8.58 -10.32
CA PRO A 17 -38.94 8.96 -9.39
C PRO A 17 -38.92 10.48 -9.30
N ALA A 18 -39.14 11.00 -8.09
CA ALA A 18 -39.01 12.42 -7.79
C ALA A 18 -37.59 12.88 -8.14
N THR A 19 -37.46 13.57 -9.26
CA THR A 19 -36.24 14.27 -9.68
C THR A 19 -36.20 15.63 -9.01
N ALA A 20 -35.50 15.72 -7.88
CA ALA A 20 -35.08 16.99 -7.30
C ALA A 20 -33.68 16.86 -6.71
N GLY A 21 -32.69 16.70 -7.59
CA GLY A 21 -31.27 16.76 -7.23
C GLY A 21 -30.91 18.17 -6.77
N ALA A 22 -30.58 18.33 -5.49
CA ALA A 22 -29.76 19.45 -5.05
C ALA A 22 -28.44 19.35 -5.85
N ALA A 23 -28.27 20.22 -6.84
CA ALA A 23 -27.11 20.19 -7.74
C ALA A 23 -25.83 20.24 -6.91
N THR A 24 -25.08 19.12 -6.87
CA THR A 24 -23.79 19.02 -6.21
C THR A 24 -22.83 20.04 -6.84
N ARG A 25 -22.17 20.85 -5.98
CA ARG A 25 -21.31 21.98 -6.40
C ARG A 25 -19.88 21.76 -5.93
N TYR A 26 -18.98 21.44 -6.84
CA TYR A 26 -17.55 21.26 -6.55
C TYR A 26 -16.75 22.50 -6.96
N ASP A 27 -15.85 22.94 -6.10
CA ASP A 27 -14.94 24.06 -6.35
C ASP A 27 -13.51 23.66 -5.99
N VAL A 28 -12.69 23.50 -7.03
CA VAL A 28 -11.35 22.93 -6.91
C VAL A 28 -10.35 23.78 -7.68
N THR A 29 -9.24 24.10 -7.04
CA THR A 29 -8.04 24.58 -7.73
C THR A 29 -6.99 23.48 -7.70
N THR A 30 -6.55 23.06 -8.87
CA THR A 30 -5.47 22.09 -9.04
C THR A 30 -4.24 22.80 -9.62
N ALA A 31 -3.09 22.61 -9.00
CA ALA A 31 -1.80 22.96 -9.57
C ALA A 31 -0.99 21.68 -9.77
N ARG A 32 -0.50 21.41 -10.98
CA ARG A 32 0.49 20.34 -11.21
C ARG A 32 1.87 20.96 -11.30
N THR A 33 2.78 20.55 -10.43
CA THR A 33 4.17 21.03 -10.37
C THR A 33 5.09 20.11 -11.18
N ALA A 34 6.41 20.28 -11.05
CA ALA A 34 7.36 19.37 -11.67
C ALA A 34 7.00 17.90 -11.37
N PHE A 35 7.27 17.00 -12.33
CA PHE A 35 6.94 15.57 -12.24
C PHE A 35 5.44 15.25 -12.16
N GLY A 36 4.57 16.22 -12.44
CA GLY A 36 3.12 16.02 -12.51
C GLY A 36 2.42 16.02 -11.16
N ILE A 37 3.12 16.27 -10.05
CA ILE A 37 2.59 16.16 -8.68
C ILE A 37 1.39 17.12 -8.51
N PRO A 38 0.17 16.62 -8.21
CA PRO A 38 -1.00 17.46 -8.00
C PRO A 38 -1.04 18.11 -6.61
N HIS A 39 -1.31 19.41 -6.61
CA HIS A 39 -1.66 20.20 -5.43
C HIS A 39 -3.12 20.61 -5.55
N ILE A 40 -3.95 20.06 -4.70
CA ILE A 40 -5.41 20.12 -4.77
C ILE A 40 -5.91 20.94 -3.60
N LYS A 41 -6.31 22.16 -3.91
CA LYS A 41 -6.94 23.06 -2.95
C LYS A 41 -8.44 23.09 -3.21
N ALA A 42 -9.21 22.83 -2.17
CA ALA A 42 -10.66 22.74 -2.24
C ALA A 42 -11.33 23.49 -1.09
N LYS A 43 -12.59 23.91 -1.27
CA LYS A 43 -13.36 24.60 -0.22
C LYS A 43 -13.81 23.66 0.91
N ASP A 44 -14.00 22.38 0.59
CA ASP A 44 -14.54 21.35 1.46
C ASP A 44 -14.09 19.95 1.02
N PHE A 45 -14.37 18.94 1.85
CA PHE A 45 -13.97 17.55 1.59
C PHE A 45 -14.63 16.92 0.34
N PRO A 46 -15.92 17.17 0.01
CA PRO A 46 -16.48 16.78 -1.29
C PRO A 46 -15.67 17.33 -2.47
N SER A 47 -15.34 18.61 -2.47
CA SER A 47 -14.56 19.23 -3.54
C SER A 47 -13.13 18.67 -3.56
N LEU A 48 -12.53 18.38 -2.40
CA LEU A 48 -11.21 17.74 -2.31
C LEU A 48 -11.23 16.35 -2.97
N GLY A 49 -12.23 15.53 -2.64
CA GLY A 49 -12.42 14.21 -3.24
C GLY A 49 -12.60 14.28 -4.75
N TYR A 50 -13.39 15.23 -5.24
CA TYR A 50 -13.56 15.48 -6.68
C TYR A 50 -12.23 15.80 -7.37
N GLY A 51 -11.47 16.75 -6.83
CA GLY A 51 -10.18 17.15 -7.37
C GLY A 51 -9.19 15.99 -7.40
N TYR A 52 -9.13 15.22 -6.31
CA TYR A 52 -8.23 14.08 -6.17
C TYR A 52 -8.53 12.99 -7.19
N ALA A 53 -9.79 12.55 -7.28
CA ALA A 53 -10.18 11.50 -8.22
C ALA A 53 -9.94 11.91 -9.67
N TYR A 54 -10.21 13.18 -10.00
CA TYR A 54 -9.96 13.70 -11.35
C TYR A 54 -8.47 13.65 -11.68
N ALA A 55 -7.60 14.13 -10.78
CA ALA A 55 -6.15 14.10 -10.98
C ALA A 55 -5.62 12.66 -11.05
N LEU A 56 -6.04 11.80 -10.13
CA LEU A 56 -5.69 10.38 -10.10
C LEU A 56 -6.08 9.66 -11.39
N ALA A 57 -7.28 9.92 -11.91
CA ALA A 57 -7.76 9.28 -13.15
C ALA A 57 -6.95 9.72 -14.38
N GLN A 58 -6.52 11.00 -14.45
CA GLN A 58 -5.62 11.46 -15.50
C GLN A 58 -4.32 10.66 -15.56
N ASP A 59 -3.84 10.20 -14.40
CA ASP A 59 -2.52 9.58 -14.26
C ASP A 59 -2.58 8.04 -14.24
N ASN A 60 -3.67 7.45 -13.71
CA ASN A 60 -3.72 6.03 -13.30
C ASN A 60 -5.09 5.34 -13.55
N ALA A 61 -5.92 5.83 -14.48
CA ALA A 61 -7.27 5.30 -14.68
C ALA A 61 -7.34 3.79 -14.96
N CYS A 62 -6.48 3.24 -15.82
CA CYS A 62 -6.56 1.81 -16.16
C CYS A 62 -6.40 0.90 -14.92
N ILE A 63 -5.37 1.17 -14.10
CA ILE A 63 -5.10 0.38 -12.90
C ILE A 63 -6.26 0.52 -11.89
N VAL A 64 -6.78 1.73 -11.70
CA VAL A 64 -7.87 1.96 -10.76
C VAL A 64 -9.17 1.30 -11.24
N ALA A 65 -9.49 1.39 -12.53
CA ALA A 65 -10.66 0.74 -13.13
C ALA A 65 -10.57 -0.79 -13.01
N GLU A 66 -9.41 -1.39 -13.29
CA GLU A 66 -9.19 -2.82 -13.09
C GLU A 66 -9.41 -3.22 -11.61
N SER A 67 -8.96 -2.41 -10.66
CA SER A 67 -9.18 -2.68 -9.24
C SER A 67 -10.67 -2.70 -8.87
N TYR A 68 -11.50 -1.90 -9.53
CA TYR A 68 -12.95 -1.93 -9.35
C TYR A 68 -13.58 -3.20 -9.94
N VAL A 69 -13.05 -3.74 -11.04
CA VAL A 69 -13.45 -5.07 -11.54
C VAL A 69 -13.19 -6.14 -10.48
N THR A 70 -12.01 -6.10 -9.86
CA THR A 70 -11.61 -7.04 -8.80
C THR A 70 -12.60 -7.04 -7.64
N VAL A 71 -12.81 -5.88 -7.02
CA VAL A 71 -13.61 -5.80 -5.79
C VAL A 71 -15.12 -5.91 -6.03
N ASN A 72 -15.56 -5.89 -7.29
CA ASN A 72 -16.93 -6.19 -7.68
C ASN A 72 -17.16 -7.68 -8.01
N GLY A 73 -16.11 -8.49 -8.02
CA GLY A 73 -16.17 -9.91 -8.36
C GLY A 73 -16.54 -10.15 -9.83
N GLU A 74 -15.87 -9.42 -10.73
CA GLU A 74 -16.11 -9.48 -12.18
C GLU A 74 -14.85 -9.83 -12.99
N ARG A 75 -13.76 -10.29 -12.35
CA ARG A 75 -12.51 -10.60 -13.07
C ARG A 75 -12.67 -11.77 -14.03
N ALA A 76 -13.41 -12.81 -13.68
CA ALA A 76 -13.66 -13.96 -14.56
C ALA A 76 -14.50 -13.58 -15.78
N ARG A 77 -15.29 -12.50 -15.70
CA ARG A 77 -16.00 -11.92 -16.83
C ARG A 77 -15.05 -11.23 -17.81
N TYR A 78 -14.14 -10.38 -17.33
CA TYR A 78 -13.32 -9.53 -18.21
C TYR A 78 -11.93 -10.09 -18.52
N PHE A 79 -11.36 -10.91 -17.64
CA PHE A 79 -9.95 -11.35 -17.70
C PHE A 79 -9.78 -12.88 -17.74
N GLY A 80 -10.87 -13.62 -17.94
CA GLY A 80 -10.88 -15.08 -18.03
C GLY A 80 -10.84 -15.79 -16.67
N SER A 81 -11.54 -16.91 -16.55
CA SER A 81 -11.73 -17.64 -15.28
C SER A 81 -10.54 -18.49 -14.83
N ASP A 82 -9.70 -18.94 -15.77
CA ASP A 82 -8.50 -19.75 -15.54
C ASP A 82 -7.28 -18.90 -15.19
N LYS A 83 -7.29 -17.61 -15.53
CA LYS A 83 -6.19 -16.68 -15.26
C LYS A 83 -6.10 -16.31 -13.78
N SER A 84 -4.91 -15.88 -13.38
CA SER A 84 -4.62 -15.40 -12.05
C SER A 84 -4.00 -14.01 -12.12
N TYR A 85 -4.11 -13.26 -11.03
CA TYR A 85 -3.46 -11.97 -10.89
C TYR A 85 -2.68 -11.91 -9.57
N PRO A 86 -1.55 -11.17 -9.55
CA PRO A 86 -0.80 -10.96 -8.33
C PRO A 86 -1.44 -9.89 -7.47
N ILE A 87 -1.60 -10.18 -6.19
CA ILE A 87 -1.92 -9.20 -5.15
C ILE A 87 -0.58 -8.72 -4.59
N ARG A 88 0.03 -7.80 -5.31
CA ARG A 88 1.45 -7.46 -5.11
C ARG A 88 1.71 -6.90 -3.72
N GLY A 89 0.74 -6.21 -3.12
CA GLY A 89 0.84 -5.67 -1.76
C GLY A 89 0.70 -6.68 -0.64
N ASN A 90 0.54 -7.99 -0.89
CA ASN A 90 0.66 -9.05 0.13
C ASN A 90 1.45 -10.29 -0.36
N GLY A 91 2.00 -10.23 -1.58
CA GLY A 91 2.77 -11.31 -2.19
C GLY A 91 1.97 -12.53 -2.64
N SER A 92 0.64 -12.53 -2.49
CA SER A 92 -0.22 -13.64 -2.92
C SER A 92 -0.59 -13.55 -4.41
N ASN A 93 -1.03 -14.67 -4.96
CA ASN A 93 -1.72 -14.74 -6.25
C ASN A 93 -3.13 -15.23 -6.01
N ALA A 94 -4.09 -14.70 -6.75
CA ALA A 94 -5.46 -15.17 -6.73
C ALA A 94 -5.92 -15.53 -8.15
N ASN A 95 -6.57 -16.68 -8.28
CA ASN A 95 -7.29 -17.02 -9.50
C ASN A 95 -8.51 -16.08 -9.66
N ASN A 96 -8.80 -15.66 -10.89
CA ASN A 96 -9.88 -14.71 -11.17
C ASN A 96 -11.25 -15.22 -10.71
N LEU A 97 -11.58 -16.49 -10.96
CA LEU A 97 -12.86 -17.06 -10.54
C LEU A 97 -12.99 -17.15 -9.01
N ASN A 98 -11.91 -17.52 -8.33
CA ASN A 98 -11.87 -17.54 -6.87
C ASN A 98 -12.01 -16.15 -6.26
N SER A 99 -11.28 -15.18 -6.81
CA SER A 99 -11.42 -13.77 -6.43
C SER A 99 -12.86 -13.30 -6.57
N ASP A 100 -13.54 -13.68 -7.66
CA ASP A 100 -14.93 -13.32 -7.88
C ASP A 100 -15.85 -13.93 -6.82
N PHE A 101 -15.70 -15.22 -6.50
CA PHE A 101 -16.48 -15.83 -5.42
C PHE A 101 -16.21 -15.17 -4.06
N PHE A 102 -14.96 -14.81 -3.77
CA PHE A 102 -14.59 -14.13 -2.53
C PHE A 102 -15.28 -12.76 -2.40
N TYR A 103 -15.13 -11.89 -3.40
CA TYR A 103 -15.73 -10.55 -3.37
C TYR A 103 -17.26 -10.58 -3.54
N GLN A 104 -17.80 -11.53 -4.30
CA GLN A 104 -19.24 -11.71 -4.42
C GLN A 104 -19.85 -12.14 -3.08
N ARG A 105 -19.19 -12.99 -2.29
CA ARG A 105 -19.64 -13.33 -0.93
C ARG A 105 -19.73 -12.09 -0.03
N ILE A 106 -18.75 -11.19 -0.10
CA ILE A 106 -18.76 -9.93 0.65
C ILE A 106 -19.96 -9.06 0.25
N LYS A 107 -20.28 -9.01 -1.06
CA LYS A 107 -21.46 -8.31 -1.59
C LYS A 107 -22.77 -8.95 -1.13
N ASP A 108 -22.89 -10.27 -1.24
CA ASP A 108 -24.09 -11.03 -0.87
C ASP A 108 -24.40 -10.89 0.63
N ARG A 109 -23.37 -10.73 1.47
CA ARG A 109 -23.50 -10.46 2.91
C ARG A 109 -23.93 -9.02 3.24
N GLY A 110 -23.86 -8.08 2.31
CA GLY A 110 -24.03 -6.65 2.59
C GLY A 110 -22.99 -6.11 3.58
N THR A 111 -21.77 -6.67 3.58
CA THR A 111 -20.75 -6.37 4.59
C THR A 111 -20.44 -4.89 4.65
N ILE A 112 -20.24 -4.25 3.50
CA ILE A 112 -19.82 -2.84 3.43
C ILE A 112 -20.97 -1.91 3.80
N GLU A 113 -22.18 -2.23 3.34
CA GLU A 113 -23.41 -1.52 3.66
C GLU A 113 -23.63 -1.48 5.19
N ARG A 114 -23.48 -2.64 5.86
CA ARG A 114 -23.55 -2.75 7.32
C ARG A 114 -22.47 -1.90 8.01
N LEU A 115 -21.22 -1.99 7.56
CA LEU A 115 -20.10 -1.23 8.13
C LEU A 115 -20.26 0.29 7.95
N LEU A 116 -20.85 0.73 6.84
CA LEU A 116 -21.18 2.14 6.60
C LEU A 116 -22.33 2.64 7.47
N ALA A 117 -23.26 1.78 7.86
CA ALA A 117 -24.38 2.13 8.72
C ALA A 117 -23.99 2.34 10.19
N VAL A 118 -22.85 1.77 10.63
CA VAL A 118 -22.32 1.99 11.99
C VAL A 118 -22.04 3.50 12.20
N PRO A 119 -22.48 4.10 13.32
CA PRO A 119 -22.20 5.49 13.62
C PRO A 119 -20.71 5.70 13.99
N ALA A 120 -20.19 6.90 13.72
CA ALA A 120 -18.89 7.31 14.21
C ALA A 120 -18.89 7.35 15.76
N PRO A 121 -17.75 7.05 16.44
CA PRO A 121 -16.40 6.92 15.89
C PRO A 121 -16.01 5.52 15.40
N ILE A 122 -16.87 4.50 15.56
CA ILE A 122 -16.59 3.13 15.10
C ILE A 122 -16.77 3.03 13.58
N GLY A 123 -17.90 3.53 13.06
CA GLY A 123 -18.12 3.70 11.63
C GLY A 123 -17.46 4.97 11.06
N PRO A 124 -17.45 5.14 9.73
CA PRO A 124 -16.75 6.25 9.11
C PRO A 124 -17.44 7.59 9.35
N LYS A 125 -16.64 8.63 9.61
CA LYS A 125 -17.08 10.03 9.74
C LYS A 125 -17.85 10.53 8.51
N LYS A 126 -18.73 11.50 8.73
CA LYS A 126 -19.54 12.10 7.65
C LYS A 126 -18.65 12.74 6.59
N GLU A 127 -17.59 13.43 6.98
CA GLU A 127 -16.65 14.12 6.10
C GLU A 127 -15.98 13.15 5.11
N ILE A 128 -15.69 11.93 5.57
CA ILE A 128 -15.11 10.88 4.73
C ILE A 128 -16.15 10.41 3.72
N LYS A 129 -17.40 10.18 4.16
CA LYS A 129 -18.50 9.79 3.27
C LYS A 129 -18.76 10.86 2.20
N ASP A 130 -18.75 12.12 2.61
CA ASP A 130 -18.89 13.31 1.77
C ASP A 130 -17.73 13.42 0.76
N ALA A 131 -16.48 13.15 1.17
CA ALA A 131 -15.32 13.11 0.28
C ALA A 131 -15.43 12.01 -0.78
N VAL A 132 -15.95 10.83 -0.43
CA VAL A 132 -16.16 9.72 -1.37
C VAL A 132 -17.23 10.06 -2.42
N VAL A 133 -18.30 10.76 -2.03
CA VAL A 133 -19.29 11.29 -3.01
C VAL A 133 -18.60 12.21 -4.02
N GLY A 134 -17.72 13.10 -3.52
CA GLY A 134 -16.87 13.95 -4.35
C GLY A 134 -15.95 13.15 -5.28
N TYR A 135 -15.27 12.14 -4.75
CA TYR A 135 -14.36 11.26 -5.49
C TYR A 135 -15.06 10.63 -6.70
N VAL A 136 -16.24 10.04 -6.47
CA VAL A 136 -17.05 9.43 -7.54
C VAL A 136 -17.40 10.46 -8.62
N ALA A 137 -17.80 11.66 -8.22
CA ALA A 137 -18.12 12.72 -9.16
C ALA A 137 -16.88 13.17 -9.98
N GLY A 138 -15.70 13.24 -9.36
CA GLY A 138 -14.44 13.61 -10.01
C GLY A 138 -13.98 12.58 -11.05
N TRP A 139 -14.01 11.29 -10.71
CA TRP A 139 -13.73 10.20 -11.66
C TRP A 139 -14.70 10.23 -12.85
N ASN A 140 -16.00 10.30 -12.56
CA ASN A 140 -17.04 10.30 -13.60
C ASN A 140 -16.97 11.56 -14.47
N ALA A 141 -16.54 12.69 -13.92
CA ALA A 141 -16.27 13.90 -14.68
C ALA A 141 -15.08 13.73 -15.62
N TRP A 142 -13.96 13.21 -15.14
CA TRP A 142 -12.80 12.92 -15.97
C TRP A 142 -13.15 12.00 -17.14
N LEU A 143 -13.85 10.89 -16.89
CA LEU A 143 -14.20 9.92 -17.93
C LEU A 143 -15.09 10.56 -19.01
N ARG A 144 -16.04 11.43 -18.63
CA ARG A 144 -16.83 12.21 -19.60
C ARG A 144 -15.97 13.19 -20.39
N ASP A 145 -15.04 13.88 -19.73
CA ASP A 145 -14.22 14.93 -20.33
C ASP A 145 -13.25 14.40 -21.40
N VAL A 146 -12.76 13.18 -21.22
CA VAL A 146 -11.92 12.49 -22.20
C VAL A 146 -12.73 11.91 -23.37
N GLY A 147 -14.06 11.76 -23.23
CA GLY A 147 -14.94 11.26 -24.29
C GLY A 147 -15.46 9.84 -24.04
N GLY A 148 -15.52 9.38 -22.79
CA GLY A 148 -15.84 8.00 -22.44
C GLY A 148 -14.61 7.10 -22.53
N THR A 149 -14.84 5.78 -22.52
CA THR A 149 -13.74 4.78 -22.56
C THR A 149 -12.88 4.89 -23.82
N ASP A 150 -13.47 5.22 -24.97
CA ASP A 150 -12.76 5.40 -26.25
C ASP A 150 -11.78 6.58 -26.23
N GLY A 151 -12.04 7.56 -25.35
CA GLY A 151 -11.24 8.76 -25.19
C GLY A 151 -10.10 8.64 -24.18
N VAL A 152 -9.99 7.51 -23.46
CA VAL A 152 -8.99 7.31 -22.41
C VAL A 152 -7.57 7.43 -23.01
N PRO A 153 -6.71 8.33 -22.49
CA PRO A 153 -5.39 8.55 -23.07
C PRO A 153 -4.47 7.33 -22.98
N ASP A 154 -4.63 6.52 -21.95
CA ASP A 154 -3.82 5.32 -21.72
C ASP A 154 -4.21 4.19 -22.69
N PRO A 155 -3.31 3.79 -23.60
CA PRO A 155 -3.62 2.78 -24.61
C PRO A 155 -3.85 1.38 -24.03
N THR A 156 -3.46 1.09 -22.78
CA THR A 156 -3.61 -0.26 -22.21
C THR A 156 -5.04 -0.61 -21.81
N CYS A 157 -5.94 0.38 -21.75
CA CYS A 157 -7.35 0.14 -21.44
C CYS A 157 -8.33 1.02 -22.25
N ARG A 158 -7.86 1.73 -23.27
CA ARG A 158 -8.72 2.56 -24.11
C ARG A 158 -9.76 1.68 -24.82
N GLY A 159 -11.02 2.07 -24.75
CA GLY A 159 -12.13 1.35 -25.38
C GLY A 159 -12.62 0.13 -24.59
N GLU A 160 -11.98 -0.19 -23.47
CA GLU A 160 -12.36 -1.34 -22.64
C GLU A 160 -13.67 -1.06 -21.87
N GLU A 161 -14.61 -2.01 -21.90
CA GLU A 161 -15.93 -1.89 -21.26
C GLU A 161 -15.81 -1.67 -19.73
N TRP A 162 -14.81 -2.29 -19.11
CA TRP A 162 -14.58 -2.21 -17.68
C TRP A 162 -14.03 -0.84 -17.22
N VAL A 163 -13.66 0.05 -18.15
CA VAL A 163 -13.38 1.47 -17.86
C VAL A 163 -14.67 2.26 -17.91
N ARG A 164 -15.40 2.24 -16.80
CA ARG A 164 -16.76 2.78 -16.68
C ARG A 164 -16.89 3.89 -15.63
N PRO A 165 -18.02 4.63 -15.62
CA PRO A 165 -18.40 5.39 -14.44
C PRO A 165 -18.47 4.51 -13.19
N ILE A 166 -18.08 5.06 -12.06
CA ILE A 166 -18.05 4.39 -10.77
C ILE A 166 -19.14 4.89 -9.84
N THR A 167 -19.36 4.14 -8.76
CA THR A 167 -20.29 4.39 -7.67
C THR A 167 -19.53 4.53 -6.35
N THR A 168 -20.22 5.00 -5.30
CA THR A 168 -19.62 5.04 -3.96
C THR A 168 -19.25 3.64 -3.47
N MET A 169 -20.02 2.62 -3.85
CA MET A 169 -19.77 1.25 -3.41
C MET A 169 -18.55 0.63 -4.10
N ASP A 170 -18.22 1.02 -5.34
CA ASP A 170 -16.95 0.64 -5.98
C ASP A 170 -15.76 1.12 -5.13
N VAL A 171 -15.82 2.38 -4.68
CA VAL A 171 -14.77 3.01 -3.85
C VAL A 171 -14.67 2.35 -2.48
N TYR A 172 -15.79 2.14 -1.78
CA TYR A 172 -15.78 1.51 -0.46
C TYR A 172 -15.34 0.06 -0.48
N ARG A 173 -15.70 -0.71 -1.53
CA ARG A 173 -15.17 -2.07 -1.73
C ARG A 173 -13.67 -2.06 -1.97
N ARG A 174 -13.14 -1.09 -2.72
CA ARG A 174 -11.68 -0.91 -2.84
C ARG A 174 -11.06 -0.60 -1.49
N PHE A 175 -11.65 0.28 -0.68
CA PHE A 175 -11.12 0.58 0.64
C PHE A 175 -11.09 -0.66 1.54
N TYR A 176 -12.17 -1.44 1.52
CA TYR A 176 -12.26 -2.68 2.29
C TYR A 176 -11.20 -3.70 1.84
N SER A 177 -10.94 -3.83 0.53
CA SER A 177 -9.88 -4.72 0.05
C SER A 177 -8.50 -4.37 0.62
N LEU A 178 -8.25 -3.08 0.90
CA LEU A 178 -7.01 -2.61 1.51
C LEU A 178 -6.97 -2.84 3.03
N SER A 179 -8.12 -2.81 3.72
CA SER A 179 -8.18 -3.11 5.16
C SER A 179 -7.85 -4.58 5.42
N ILE A 180 -8.30 -5.48 4.55
CA ILE A 180 -8.06 -6.92 4.69
C ILE A 180 -6.81 -7.43 3.96
N LEU A 181 -5.99 -6.53 3.38
CA LEU A 181 -4.86 -6.88 2.50
C LEU A 181 -3.91 -7.89 3.14
N ALA A 182 -3.52 -7.66 4.40
CA ALA A 182 -2.66 -8.54 5.19
C ALA A 182 -3.43 -9.38 6.24
N SER A 183 -4.73 -9.58 6.02
CA SER A 183 -5.58 -10.51 6.78
C SER A 183 -6.32 -11.47 5.84
N ALA A 184 -7.65 -11.47 5.71
CA ALA A 184 -8.33 -12.43 4.81
C ALA A 184 -7.84 -12.35 3.34
N GLY A 185 -7.30 -11.21 2.91
CA GLY A 185 -6.67 -11.03 1.60
C GLY A 185 -5.52 -11.99 1.32
N VAL A 186 -4.89 -12.57 2.35
CA VAL A 186 -3.82 -13.58 2.18
C VAL A 186 -4.37 -14.97 1.84
N ALA A 187 -5.69 -15.17 1.97
CA ALA A 187 -6.35 -16.47 1.87
C ALA A 187 -7.49 -16.50 0.84
N ILE A 188 -7.55 -15.55 -0.11
CA ILE A 188 -8.66 -15.44 -1.09
C ILE A 188 -8.93 -16.77 -1.80
N ASP A 189 -7.90 -17.37 -2.40
CA ASP A 189 -8.06 -18.67 -3.06
C ASP A 189 -8.40 -19.79 -2.06
N GLY A 190 -7.81 -19.77 -0.87
CA GLY A 190 -8.07 -20.76 0.17
C GLY A 190 -9.51 -20.74 0.67
N ILE A 191 -10.12 -19.56 0.76
CA ILE A 191 -11.52 -19.39 1.17
C ILE A 191 -12.46 -19.74 0.02
N ALA A 192 -12.19 -19.25 -1.19
CA ALA A 192 -13.08 -19.40 -2.33
C ALA A 192 -13.10 -20.81 -2.96
N ASN A 193 -12.08 -21.63 -2.67
CA ASN A 193 -11.99 -23.03 -3.09
C ASN A 193 -12.19 -24.05 -1.95
N ALA A 194 -12.46 -23.61 -0.71
CA ALA A 194 -12.60 -24.51 0.42
C ALA A 194 -13.75 -25.51 0.22
N LYS A 195 -13.42 -26.80 0.24
CA LYS A 195 -14.36 -27.93 0.18
C LYS A 195 -13.78 -29.15 0.90
N PRO A 196 -14.63 -30.03 1.47
CA PRO A 196 -14.16 -31.27 2.09
C PRO A 196 -13.55 -32.21 1.04
N LEU A 197 -12.45 -32.86 1.41
CA LEU A 197 -11.84 -33.97 0.69
C LEU A 197 -12.61 -35.24 1.06
N LEU A 198 -13.45 -35.71 0.13
CA LEU A 198 -14.24 -36.94 0.28
C LEU A 198 -13.56 -38.06 -0.50
N GLY A 199 -12.71 -38.83 0.18
CA GLY A 199 -11.97 -39.97 -0.39
C GLY A 199 -10.53 -39.63 -0.86
N GLY A 200 -9.65 -40.65 -0.85
CA GLY A 200 -8.22 -40.54 -1.16
C GLY A 200 -7.32 -40.50 0.08
N THR A 201 -5.99 -40.50 -0.13
CA THR A 201 -5.00 -40.37 0.95
C THR A 201 -5.12 -38.98 1.58
N GLU A 202 -5.32 -38.93 2.90
CA GLU A 202 -5.41 -37.65 3.60
C GLU A 202 -4.06 -36.92 3.60
N PRO A 203 -4.01 -35.62 3.25
CA PRO A 203 -2.78 -34.86 3.33
C PRO A 203 -2.33 -34.69 4.80
N ASP A 204 -1.10 -35.09 5.10
CA ASP A 204 -0.49 -34.80 6.40
C ASP A 204 -0.09 -33.32 6.47
N ALA A 205 -0.84 -32.54 7.25
CA ALA A 205 -0.62 -31.12 7.43
C ALA A 205 0.71 -30.80 8.13
N ILE A 206 1.18 -31.65 9.04
CA ILE A 206 2.45 -31.46 9.75
C ILE A 206 3.62 -31.73 8.81
N ALA A 207 3.54 -32.79 8.01
CA ALA A 207 4.54 -33.06 6.97
C ALA A 207 4.58 -31.92 5.94
N ALA A 208 3.43 -31.43 5.49
CA ALA A 208 3.35 -30.27 4.60
C ALA A 208 3.98 -29.02 5.22
N ALA A 209 3.72 -28.74 6.51
CA ALA A 209 4.33 -27.61 7.21
C ALA A 209 5.86 -27.74 7.33
N ARG A 210 6.38 -28.94 7.58
CA ARG A 210 7.83 -29.22 7.63
C ARG A 210 8.50 -29.13 6.25
N ALA A 211 7.75 -29.37 5.18
CA ALA A 211 8.26 -29.24 3.81
C ALA A 211 8.37 -27.77 3.35
N VAL A 212 7.69 -26.84 4.02
CA VAL A 212 7.81 -25.41 3.75
C VAL A 212 9.08 -24.86 4.41
N ALA A 213 9.91 -24.17 3.63
CA ALA A 213 11.08 -23.44 4.11
C ALA A 213 10.72 -22.53 5.30
N PRO A 214 11.44 -22.57 6.44
CA PRO A 214 11.13 -21.68 7.55
C PRO A 214 11.26 -20.19 7.19
N GLY A 215 10.39 -19.39 7.80
CA GLY A 215 10.21 -17.97 7.47
C GLY A 215 9.57 -17.70 6.09
N GLU A 216 9.20 -18.72 5.30
CA GLU A 216 8.61 -18.55 3.97
C GLU A 216 7.33 -17.70 4.00
N LEU A 217 6.49 -17.86 5.03
CA LEU A 217 5.29 -17.03 5.18
C LEU A 217 5.66 -15.55 5.33
N ASP A 218 6.62 -15.23 6.20
CA ASP A 218 7.14 -13.88 6.38
C ASP A 218 7.94 -13.41 5.16
N ARG A 219 8.53 -14.30 4.35
CA ARG A 219 9.14 -13.93 3.06
C ARG A 219 8.10 -13.58 2.00
N ARG A 220 6.95 -14.27 1.98
CA ARG A 220 5.83 -13.96 1.08
C ARG A 220 5.10 -12.69 1.50
N LEU A 221 4.83 -12.51 2.80
CA LEU A 221 4.21 -11.29 3.36
C LEU A 221 5.18 -10.10 3.44
N GLY A 222 6.46 -10.37 3.70
CA GLY A 222 7.54 -9.42 3.98
C GLY A 222 8.56 -9.28 2.85
N GLY A 223 8.28 -9.84 1.67
CA GLY A 223 8.75 -9.27 0.40
C GLY A 223 8.35 -7.79 0.27
N LEU A 224 7.34 -7.39 1.03
CA LEU A 224 6.98 -6.02 1.43
C LEU A 224 7.93 -5.47 2.52
N GLY A 225 9.15 -5.11 2.13
CA GLY A 225 10.03 -4.36 3.03
C GLY A 225 9.52 -2.92 3.26
N SER A 226 10.01 -2.22 4.26
CA SER A 226 9.90 -0.77 4.41
C SER A 226 10.95 -0.34 5.42
N ASN A 227 11.47 0.86 5.27
CA ASN A 227 12.29 1.48 6.30
C ASN A 227 11.66 2.79 6.74
N ALA A 228 11.75 3.08 8.03
CA ALA A 228 11.47 4.41 8.54
C ALA A 228 12.42 4.80 9.66
N TYR A 229 12.85 6.06 9.67
CA TYR A 229 13.52 6.72 10.78
C TYR A 229 12.71 7.94 11.20
N ALA A 230 12.52 8.09 12.50
CA ALA A 230 12.20 9.38 13.11
C ALA A 230 13.38 9.78 13.99
N ILE A 231 13.96 10.94 13.72
CA ILE A 231 15.06 11.52 14.48
C ILE A 231 14.51 12.68 15.29
N GLY A 232 14.71 12.63 16.60
CA GLY A 232 14.31 13.68 17.53
C GLY A 232 15.40 14.72 17.73
N LYS A 233 15.17 15.62 18.70
CA LYS A 233 16.03 16.76 19.01
C LYS A 233 17.46 16.40 19.42
N ASP A 234 17.69 15.24 20.03
CA ASP A 234 19.01 14.79 20.48
C ASP A 234 19.78 14.09 19.35
N GLY A 235 19.08 13.69 18.28
CA GLY A 235 19.67 13.09 17.09
C GLY A 235 19.87 14.04 15.91
N SER A 236 19.21 15.20 15.90
CA SER A 236 19.34 16.21 14.86
C SER A 236 20.26 17.36 15.25
N GLN A 237 20.92 17.97 14.26
CA GLN A 237 21.89 19.04 14.53
C GLN A 237 21.29 20.36 15.01
N ASP A 238 19.99 20.60 14.75
CA ASP A 238 19.30 21.85 15.10
C ASP A 238 18.13 21.65 16.07
N GLY A 239 18.02 20.46 16.67
CA GLY A 239 16.99 20.13 17.65
C GLY A 239 15.58 19.97 17.07
N ARG A 240 15.43 19.85 15.74
CA ARG A 240 14.14 19.65 15.06
C ARG A 240 13.93 18.20 14.64
N GLY A 241 12.67 17.82 14.48
CA GLY A 241 12.33 16.50 13.97
C GLY A 241 12.75 16.31 12.51
N LEU A 242 13.34 15.16 12.22
CA LEU A 242 13.56 14.67 10.86
C LEU A 242 12.86 13.33 10.68
N LEU A 243 12.31 13.09 9.50
CA LEU A 243 11.71 11.81 9.16
C LEU A 243 12.26 11.31 7.82
N TYR A 244 12.68 10.05 7.79
CA TYR A 244 12.87 9.29 6.55
C TYR A 244 11.79 8.21 6.47
N GLY A 245 11.01 8.24 5.40
CA GLY A 245 10.01 7.23 5.08
C GLY A 245 10.33 6.58 3.74
N ASN A 246 10.44 5.26 3.72
CA ASN A 246 10.75 4.48 2.53
C ASN A 246 9.99 3.16 2.56
N PRO A 247 8.67 3.18 2.30
CA PRO A 247 7.93 1.96 2.03
C PRO A 247 8.55 1.23 0.84
N HIS A 248 8.89 -0.05 1.02
CA HIS A 248 9.17 -0.92 -0.11
C HIS A 248 7.85 -1.55 -0.53
N PHE A 249 7.36 -1.16 -1.69
CA PHE A 249 6.02 -1.51 -2.13
C PHE A 249 5.99 -1.71 -3.65
N PRO A 250 4.93 -2.31 -4.22
CA PRO A 250 4.87 -2.63 -5.64
C PRO A 250 5.05 -1.42 -6.56
N TRP A 251 5.79 -1.63 -7.65
CA TRP A 251 5.95 -0.63 -8.73
C TRP A 251 4.81 -0.68 -9.75
N GLN A 252 4.01 -1.74 -9.73
CA GLN A 252 2.87 -1.96 -10.61
C GLN A 252 1.64 -2.36 -9.79
N GLY A 253 0.46 -2.25 -10.41
CA GLY A 253 -0.80 -2.63 -9.81
C GLY A 253 -1.39 -1.57 -8.88
N PRO A 254 -2.58 -1.83 -8.33
CA PRO A 254 -3.37 -0.82 -7.63
C PRO A 254 -2.85 -0.53 -6.21
N GLU A 255 -1.88 -1.30 -5.72
CA GLU A 255 -1.16 -1.04 -4.48
C GLU A 255 0.02 -0.06 -4.66
N ARG A 256 0.32 0.46 -5.85
CA ARG A 256 1.34 1.51 -5.96
C ARG A 256 0.89 2.81 -5.30
N PHE A 257 1.82 3.63 -4.84
CA PHE A 257 1.56 4.98 -4.32
C PHE A 257 1.35 6.03 -5.43
N TYR A 258 0.50 7.01 -5.14
CA TYR A 258 0.31 8.29 -5.84
C TYR A 258 0.59 9.43 -4.87
N GLN A 259 1.42 10.40 -5.28
CA GLN A 259 1.78 11.54 -4.45
C GLN A 259 0.81 12.70 -4.68
N ALA A 260 0.28 13.30 -3.62
CA ALA A 260 -0.56 14.49 -3.73
C ALA A 260 -0.36 15.45 -2.55
N HIS A 261 -0.63 16.73 -2.78
CA HIS A 261 -0.82 17.73 -1.72
C HIS A 261 -2.31 18.10 -1.65
N LEU A 262 -2.93 17.83 -0.50
CA LEU A 262 -4.35 18.03 -0.25
C LEU A 262 -4.56 19.17 0.75
N THR A 263 -5.28 20.21 0.33
CA THR A 263 -5.55 21.39 1.16
C THR A 263 -7.04 21.70 1.21
N VAL A 264 -7.60 21.69 2.42
CA VAL A 264 -8.90 22.29 2.77
C VAL A 264 -8.61 23.39 3.81
N PRO A 265 -8.66 24.68 3.42
CA PRO A 265 -8.24 25.78 4.29
C PRO A 265 -8.88 25.73 5.68
N GLY A 266 -8.04 25.84 6.71
CA GLY A 266 -8.47 25.79 8.12
C GLY A 266 -8.84 24.39 8.64
N LYS A 267 -8.75 23.35 7.81
CA LYS A 267 -9.08 21.97 8.18
C LYS A 267 -7.95 20.98 7.95
N ALA A 268 -7.40 20.94 6.73
CA ALA A 268 -6.33 20.01 6.36
C ALA A 268 -5.33 20.68 5.41
N ASP A 269 -4.04 20.37 5.60
CA ASP A 269 -2.95 20.77 4.71
C ASP A 269 -1.84 19.71 4.81
N VAL A 270 -1.89 18.75 3.89
CA VAL A 270 -1.13 17.49 4.00
C VAL A 270 -0.58 17.07 2.65
N MET A 271 0.70 16.72 2.60
CA MET A 271 1.34 16.19 1.40
C MET A 271 1.89 14.80 1.68
N GLY A 272 1.69 13.88 0.75
CA GLY A 272 2.27 12.55 0.88
C GLY A 272 1.80 11.57 -0.18
N GLY A 273 2.04 10.28 0.08
CA GLY A 273 1.63 9.16 -0.76
C GLY A 273 0.36 8.48 -0.27
N SER A 274 -0.51 8.10 -1.21
CA SER A 274 -1.70 7.27 -1.00
C SER A 274 -1.68 6.06 -1.92
N LEU A 275 -2.22 4.92 -1.47
CA LEU A 275 -2.46 3.79 -2.38
C LEU A 275 -3.56 4.16 -3.39
N LEU A 276 -3.48 3.62 -4.61
CA LEU A 276 -4.45 3.97 -5.65
C LEU A 276 -5.88 3.61 -5.23
N GLY A 277 -6.78 4.55 -5.48
CA GLY A 277 -8.19 4.46 -5.13
C GLY A 277 -8.56 5.13 -3.82
N VAL A 278 -7.60 5.51 -2.95
CA VAL A 278 -7.85 6.10 -1.61
C VAL A 278 -7.51 7.60 -1.60
N PRO A 279 -8.47 8.50 -1.29
CA PRO A 279 -8.26 9.95 -1.25
C PRO A 279 -7.81 10.46 0.13
N ILE A 280 -6.90 9.73 0.79
CA ILE A 280 -6.36 10.08 2.11
C ILE A 280 -4.86 9.80 2.09
N VAL A 281 -4.03 10.74 2.57
CA VAL A 281 -2.57 10.56 2.62
C VAL A 281 -2.24 9.53 3.69
N LEU A 282 -1.56 8.45 3.31
CA LEU A 282 -1.23 7.35 4.23
C LEU A 282 0.16 7.52 4.83
N ILE A 283 1.11 8.05 4.06
CA ILE A 283 2.48 8.38 4.48
C ILE A 283 2.74 9.80 4.01
N GLY A 284 3.17 10.70 4.90
CA GLY A 284 3.24 12.11 4.52
C GLY A 284 3.75 13.05 5.59
N SER A 285 3.47 14.33 5.38
CA SER A 285 3.78 15.43 6.27
C SER A 285 2.64 16.43 6.29
N THR A 286 2.31 16.93 7.47
CA THR A 286 1.66 18.23 7.65
C THR A 286 2.74 19.29 7.90
N LYS A 287 2.33 20.50 8.29
CA LYS A 287 3.26 21.55 8.69
C LYS A 287 4.02 21.22 9.98
N GLY A 288 3.36 20.58 10.94
CA GLY A 288 3.88 20.32 12.28
C GLY A 288 4.56 18.97 12.49
N MET A 289 4.24 17.98 11.66
CA MET A 289 4.73 16.61 11.82
C MET A 289 4.88 15.87 10.48
N ALA A 290 5.67 14.81 10.48
CA ALA A 290 5.79 13.87 9.39
C ALA A 290 5.71 12.44 9.94
N TRP A 291 5.15 11.52 9.15
CA TRP A 291 5.05 10.11 9.53
C TRP A 291 5.24 9.18 8.34
N SER A 292 5.64 7.95 8.64
CA SER A 292 5.70 6.83 7.70
C SER A 292 5.22 5.55 8.36
N HIS A 293 4.97 4.55 7.52
CA HIS A 293 4.58 3.22 7.93
C HIS A 293 5.59 2.17 7.44
N THR A 294 5.69 1.10 8.19
CA THR A 294 6.38 -0.13 7.79
C THR A 294 5.47 -1.32 8.06
N VAL A 295 5.51 -2.38 7.25
CA VAL A 295 4.71 -3.58 7.54
C VAL A 295 5.06 -4.11 8.93
N SER A 296 4.03 -4.34 9.75
CA SER A 296 4.14 -4.88 11.10
C SER A 296 4.23 -6.41 11.04
N THR A 297 4.99 -7.00 11.95
CA THR A 297 5.02 -8.46 12.12
C THR A 297 3.69 -9.01 12.65
N ALA A 298 2.82 -8.17 13.22
CA ALA A 298 1.63 -8.63 13.91
C ALA A 298 0.67 -9.35 12.96
N ARG A 299 0.28 -10.57 13.34
CA ARG A 299 -0.72 -11.33 12.60
C ARG A 299 -2.08 -10.69 12.82
N ARG A 300 -2.72 -10.34 11.70
CA ARG A 300 -4.05 -9.70 11.67
C ARG A 300 -5.18 -10.72 11.45
N PHE A 301 -4.82 -12.00 11.52
CA PHE A 301 -5.69 -13.14 11.36
C PHE A 301 -5.21 -14.28 12.27
N VAL A 302 -6.10 -15.21 12.58
CA VAL A 302 -5.81 -16.39 13.41
C VAL A 302 -6.48 -17.62 12.79
N PRO A 303 -5.71 -18.63 12.33
CA PRO A 303 -6.22 -19.95 11.98
C PRO A 303 -6.72 -20.71 13.22
N TYR A 304 -7.90 -21.31 13.11
CA TYR A 304 -8.45 -22.26 14.08
C TYR A 304 -8.62 -23.63 13.44
N GLN A 305 -8.14 -24.68 14.10
CA GLN A 305 -8.39 -26.06 13.73
C GLN A 305 -9.72 -26.51 14.34
N LEU A 306 -10.66 -26.93 13.50
CA LEU A 306 -11.98 -27.42 13.91
C LEU A 306 -11.98 -28.95 13.93
N THR A 307 -12.46 -29.54 15.02
CA THR A 307 -12.73 -30.98 15.11
C THR A 307 -14.09 -31.27 14.48
N LEU A 308 -14.12 -32.02 13.39
CA LEU A 308 -15.35 -32.33 12.66
C LEU A 308 -16.10 -33.50 13.29
N VAL A 309 -17.43 -33.47 13.17
CA VAL A 309 -18.27 -34.60 13.57
C VAL A 309 -18.11 -35.72 12.53
N PRO A 310 -17.79 -36.97 12.94
CA PRO A 310 -17.67 -38.09 12.01
C PRO A 310 -18.91 -38.23 11.11
N GLY A 311 -18.68 -38.37 9.80
CA GLY A 311 -19.76 -38.46 8.81
C GLY A 311 -20.48 -37.14 8.50
N SER A 312 -20.14 -36.04 9.16
CA SER A 312 -20.71 -34.71 8.93
C SER A 312 -19.61 -33.66 8.75
N PRO A 313 -18.95 -33.59 7.57
CA PRO A 313 -17.77 -32.74 7.35
C PRO A 313 -18.07 -31.23 7.39
N THR A 314 -19.32 -30.84 7.57
CA THR A 314 -19.79 -29.45 7.70
C THR A 314 -20.37 -29.15 9.09
N SER A 315 -20.11 -30.03 10.06
CA SER A 315 -20.43 -29.84 11.48
C SER A 315 -19.16 -30.05 12.30
N TYR A 316 -18.98 -29.26 13.35
CA TYR A 316 -17.80 -29.30 14.21
C TYR A 316 -18.20 -29.33 15.69
N ILE A 317 -17.29 -29.76 16.54
CA ILE A 317 -17.48 -29.83 17.99
C ILE A 317 -16.78 -28.63 18.63
N GLU A 318 -17.49 -27.90 19.48
CA GLU A 318 -16.93 -26.87 20.36
C GLU A 318 -17.51 -27.01 21.77
N ASP A 319 -16.64 -27.08 22.79
CA ASP A 319 -17.01 -27.28 24.20
C ASP A 319 -17.99 -28.46 24.41
N GLY A 320 -17.76 -29.55 23.65
CA GLY A 320 -18.61 -30.75 23.65
C GLY A 320 -19.92 -30.63 22.86
N GLN A 321 -20.24 -29.45 22.33
CA GLN A 321 -21.48 -29.21 21.56
C GLN A 321 -21.24 -29.31 20.05
N VAL A 322 -22.19 -29.94 19.35
CA VAL A 322 -22.18 -29.99 17.89
C VAL A 322 -22.71 -28.68 17.32
N LYS A 323 -21.90 -28.03 16.49
CA LYS A 323 -22.24 -26.79 15.76
C LYS A 323 -22.18 -27.03 14.26
N ARG A 324 -23.15 -26.46 13.53
CA ARG A 324 -23.19 -26.54 12.06
C ARG A 324 -22.49 -25.34 11.44
N MET A 325 -21.70 -25.57 10.39
CA MET A 325 -21.15 -24.48 9.59
C MET A 325 -22.27 -23.74 8.84
N LYS A 326 -22.15 -22.42 8.74
CA LYS A 326 -23.01 -21.59 7.88
C LYS A 326 -22.61 -21.81 6.42
N ALA A 327 -23.54 -22.33 5.62
CA ALA A 327 -23.38 -22.53 4.18
C ALA A 327 -23.97 -21.34 3.39
N GLU A 328 -23.20 -20.78 2.46
CA GLU A 328 -23.60 -19.63 1.63
C GLU A 328 -23.44 -19.99 0.15
N LYS A 329 -24.54 -20.03 -0.60
CA LYS A 329 -24.52 -20.21 -2.06
C LYS A 329 -24.17 -18.89 -2.72
N VAL A 330 -22.98 -18.81 -3.31
CA VAL A 330 -22.47 -17.62 -4.00
C VAL A 330 -22.50 -17.87 -5.50
N THR A 331 -23.00 -16.90 -6.28
CA THR A 331 -23.12 -17.02 -7.75
C THR A 331 -22.42 -15.87 -8.45
N VAL A 332 -21.52 -16.19 -9.38
CA VAL A 332 -20.75 -15.23 -10.16
C VAL A 332 -21.02 -15.40 -11.66
N LYS A 333 -20.73 -14.36 -12.45
CA LYS A 333 -20.83 -14.39 -13.92
C LYS A 333 -19.45 -14.61 -14.53
N VAL A 334 -19.38 -15.51 -15.50
CA VAL A 334 -18.13 -15.91 -16.16
C VAL A 334 -18.34 -15.90 -17.67
N THR A 335 -17.36 -15.39 -18.40
CA THR A 335 -17.36 -15.45 -19.86
C THR A 335 -16.90 -16.85 -20.31
N GLY A 336 -17.75 -17.55 -21.05
CA GLY A 336 -17.46 -18.86 -21.61
C GLY A 336 -16.51 -18.78 -22.81
N PRO A 337 -15.98 -19.91 -23.29
CA PRO A 337 -15.11 -19.94 -24.47
C PRO A 337 -15.76 -19.40 -25.75
N ASP A 338 -17.09 -19.41 -25.81
CA ASP A 338 -17.93 -18.89 -26.89
C ASP A 338 -18.27 -17.39 -26.74
N GLY A 339 -17.70 -16.71 -25.74
CA GLY A 339 -18.01 -15.32 -25.41
C GLY A 339 -19.32 -15.11 -24.65
N SER A 340 -20.10 -16.17 -24.37
CA SER A 340 -21.37 -16.04 -23.63
C SER A 340 -21.16 -15.87 -22.12
N LEU A 341 -21.97 -15.03 -21.47
CA LEU A 341 -21.96 -14.91 -20.01
C LEU A 341 -22.76 -16.04 -19.35
N ARG A 342 -22.10 -16.86 -18.52
CA ARG A 342 -22.70 -17.99 -17.80
C ARG A 342 -22.60 -17.80 -16.30
N SER A 343 -23.60 -18.27 -15.56
CA SER A 343 -23.55 -18.29 -14.09
C SER A 343 -22.72 -19.48 -13.58
N ARG A 344 -21.90 -19.26 -12.56
CA ARG A 344 -21.24 -20.32 -11.78
C ARG A 344 -21.59 -20.15 -10.31
N THR A 345 -21.97 -21.23 -9.64
CA THR A 345 -22.37 -21.23 -8.23
C THR A 345 -21.47 -22.15 -7.43
N ARG A 346 -21.05 -21.70 -6.25
CA ARG A 346 -20.35 -22.49 -5.23
C ARG A 346 -21.00 -22.29 -3.86
N THR A 347 -20.93 -23.30 -3.02
CA THR A 347 -21.27 -23.16 -1.60
C THR A 347 -19.99 -22.91 -0.82
N LEU A 348 -19.91 -21.76 -0.15
CA LEU A 348 -18.81 -21.40 0.75
C LEU A 348 -19.27 -21.55 2.21
N TYR A 349 -18.33 -21.80 3.12
CA TYR A 349 -18.65 -22.12 4.51
C TYR A 349 -17.98 -21.15 5.50
N SER A 350 -18.63 -20.94 6.64
CA SER A 350 -18.08 -20.26 7.82
C SER A 350 -18.45 -21.02 9.09
N SER A 351 -17.58 -20.99 10.08
CA SER A 351 -17.90 -21.33 11.47
C SER A 351 -17.99 -20.05 12.32
N GLU A 352 -18.23 -20.19 13.62
CA GLU A 352 -18.15 -19.05 14.55
C GLU A 352 -16.72 -18.49 14.69
N HIS A 353 -15.70 -19.25 14.28
CA HIS A 353 -14.30 -18.80 14.28
C HIS A 353 -13.92 -18.00 13.04
N GLY A 354 -14.69 -18.11 11.94
CA GLY A 354 -14.44 -17.35 10.71
C GLY A 354 -14.72 -18.13 9.43
N SER A 355 -14.11 -17.70 8.32
CA SER A 355 -14.30 -18.34 7.01
C SER A 355 -13.53 -19.65 6.92
N ILE A 356 -14.16 -20.73 6.43
CA ILE A 356 -13.44 -21.98 6.17
C ILE A 356 -12.45 -21.75 5.02
N PHE A 357 -11.21 -22.21 5.19
CA PHE A 357 -10.14 -22.00 4.22
C PHE A 357 -9.20 -23.20 4.16
N THR A 358 -8.47 -23.34 3.05
CA THR A 358 -7.53 -24.47 2.85
C THR A 358 -6.09 -24.09 2.57
N GLN A 359 -5.83 -22.81 2.32
CA GLN A 359 -4.48 -22.30 2.07
C GLN A 359 -4.35 -20.81 2.40
N ILE A 360 -3.13 -20.40 2.72
CA ILE A 360 -2.72 -19.01 2.90
C ILE A 360 -1.50 -18.76 2.02
N LEU A 361 -1.47 -17.66 1.25
CA LEU A 361 -0.38 -17.29 0.34
C LEU A 361 0.00 -18.41 -0.64
N GLY A 362 -0.97 -19.23 -1.04
CA GLY A 362 -0.75 -20.40 -1.90
C GLY A 362 -0.01 -21.56 -1.22
N LEU A 363 0.17 -21.53 0.10
CA LEU A 363 0.69 -22.66 0.88
C LEU A 363 -0.48 -23.54 1.35
N PRO A 364 -0.59 -24.79 0.87
CA PRO A 364 -1.72 -25.69 1.17
C PRO A 364 -1.52 -26.40 2.53
N LEU A 365 -1.50 -25.63 3.62
CA LEU A 365 -1.22 -26.14 4.97
C LEU A 365 -2.46 -26.60 5.75
N PHE A 366 -3.66 -26.39 5.20
CA PHE A 366 -4.91 -26.48 5.96
C PHE A 366 -5.91 -27.42 5.28
N PRO A 367 -5.65 -28.74 5.20
CA PRO A 367 -6.55 -29.67 4.54
C PRO A 367 -7.92 -29.69 5.23
N TRP A 368 -9.00 -29.75 4.45
CA TRP A 368 -10.33 -30.07 4.96
C TRP A 368 -10.60 -31.54 4.69
N ASN A 369 -10.33 -32.40 5.67
CA ASN A 369 -10.52 -33.85 5.58
C ASN A 369 -11.80 -34.28 6.35
N VAL A 370 -11.95 -35.57 6.66
CA VAL A 370 -13.19 -36.07 7.29
C VAL A 370 -13.28 -35.81 8.80
N VAL A 371 -12.17 -35.44 9.44
CA VAL A 371 -12.06 -35.22 10.90
C VAL A 371 -11.65 -33.79 11.28
N THR A 372 -11.15 -33.00 10.33
CA THR A 372 -10.58 -31.68 10.58
C THR A 372 -10.89 -30.72 9.43
N ALA A 373 -11.25 -29.50 9.79
CA ALA A 373 -11.29 -28.34 8.90
C ALA A 373 -10.60 -27.15 9.58
N TYR A 374 -10.36 -26.07 8.84
CA TYR A 374 -9.75 -24.87 9.39
C TYR A 374 -10.59 -23.63 9.10
N ALA A 375 -10.73 -22.76 10.10
CA ALA A 375 -11.41 -21.48 9.99
C ALA A 375 -10.42 -20.33 10.18
N LEU A 376 -10.49 -19.32 9.33
CA LEU A 376 -9.68 -18.11 9.41
C LEU A 376 -10.48 -17.01 10.12
N HIS A 377 -10.07 -16.66 11.33
CA HIS A 377 -10.52 -15.45 11.98
C HIS A 377 -9.78 -14.25 11.38
N ASP A 378 -10.49 -13.28 10.83
CA ASP A 378 -9.92 -12.03 10.31
C ASP A 378 -10.19 -10.89 11.31
N GLY A 379 -9.14 -10.35 11.92
CA GLY A 379 -9.28 -9.23 12.85
C GLY A 379 -9.77 -7.95 12.17
N ASN A 380 -9.47 -7.75 10.87
CA ASN A 380 -9.81 -6.55 10.12
C ASN A 380 -11.18 -6.60 9.42
N GLU A 381 -11.93 -7.71 9.52
CA GLU A 381 -13.25 -7.86 8.87
C GLU A 381 -14.22 -6.72 9.27
N GLU A 382 -14.14 -6.25 10.52
CA GLU A 382 -14.96 -5.15 11.03
C GLU A 382 -14.16 -3.83 11.20
N ASN A 383 -12.85 -3.81 10.85
CA ASN A 383 -11.98 -2.63 10.97
C ASN A 383 -12.06 -1.71 9.73
N PHE A 384 -13.24 -1.15 9.49
CA PHE A 384 -13.49 -0.31 8.32
C PHE A 384 -13.59 1.17 8.67
N GLY A 385 -14.55 1.58 9.51
CA GLY A 385 -14.74 2.99 9.86
C GLY A 385 -13.58 3.57 10.66
N ARG A 386 -13.11 2.85 11.68
CA ARG A 386 -11.98 3.23 12.54
C ARG A 386 -10.69 3.47 11.74
N LEU A 387 -10.42 2.60 10.76
CA LEU A 387 -9.30 2.73 9.83
C LEU A 387 -9.32 4.07 9.10
N PHE A 388 -10.44 4.45 8.47
CA PHE A 388 -10.49 5.73 7.75
C PHE A 388 -10.46 6.93 8.68
N ASN A 389 -11.16 6.84 9.81
CA ASN A 389 -11.16 7.91 10.79
C ASN A 389 -9.74 8.18 11.32
N HIS A 390 -8.95 7.13 11.50
CA HIS A 390 -7.55 7.21 11.90
C HIS A 390 -6.73 8.03 10.89
N PHE A 391 -6.69 7.61 9.61
CA PHE A 391 -5.90 8.32 8.60
C PHE A 391 -6.43 9.73 8.31
N PHE A 392 -7.75 9.91 8.33
CA PHE A 392 -8.38 11.21 8.13
C PHE A 392 -8.00 12.21 9.23
N ASP A 393 -7.96 11.78 10.49
CA ASP A 393 -7.53 12.64 11.61
C ASP A 393 -6.00 12.85 11.60
N MET A 394 -5.22 11.84 11.19
CA MET A 394 -3.76 12.00 11.02
C MET A 394 -3.41 13.05 9.97
N ASN A 395 -4.20 13.19 8.90
CA ASN A 395 -4.02 14.22 7.86
C ASN A 395 -4.23 15.66 8.37
N GLN A 396 -4.69 15.83 9.62
CA GLN A 396 -4.94 17.12 10.26
C GLN A 396 -4.02 17.36 11.46
N ALA A 397 -3.43 16.30 12.00
CA ALA A 397 -2.57 16.34 13.18
C ALA A 397 -1.27 17.14 12.96
N GLN A 398 -0.73 17.70 14.04
CA GLN A 398 0.43 18.59 14.01
C GLN A 398 1.57 18.12 14.92
N THR A 399 1.34 17.17 15.82
CA THR A 399 2.33 16.71 16.80
C THR A 399 2.34 15.20 16.94
N VAL A 400 3.44 14.66 17.46
CA VAL A 400 3.53 13.24 17.85
C VAL A 400 2.44 12.88 18.88
N SER A 401 2.07 13.81 19.76
CA SER A 401 1.02 13.57 20.75
C SER A 401 -0.36 13.42 20.10
N ASP A 402 -0.64 14.16 19.03
CA ASP A 402 -1.87 13.96 18.24
C ASP A 402 -1.89 12.57 17.62
N VAL A 403 -0.76 12.12 17.04
CA VAL A 403 -0.65 10.78 16.43
C VAL A 403 -0.95 9.69 17.45
N GLU A 404 -0.34 9.74 18.63
CA GLU A 404 -0.61 8.76 19.69
C GLU A 404 -2.07 8.78 20.15
N ALA A 405 -2.66 9.97 20.33
CA ALA A 405 -4.06 10.10 20.71
C ALA A 405 -4.99 9.49 19.64
N ILE A 406 -4.70 9.69 18.36
CA ILE A 406 -5.47 9.13 17.23
C ILE A 406 -5.31 7.60 17.17
N LEU A 407 -4.09 7.08 17.36
CA LEU A 407 -3.83 5.63 17.43
C LEU A 407 -4.64 4.97 18.56
N LYS A 408 -4.59 5.54 19.77
CA LYS A 408 -5.31 5.03 20.94
C LYS A 408 -6.83 5.17 20.81
N LYS A 409 -7.31 6.25 20.18
CA LYS A 409 -8.74 6.51 19.98
C LYS A 409 -9.38 5.51 19.02
N TYR A 410 -8.69 5.14 17.95
CA TYR A 410 -9.28 4.34 16.88
C TYR A 410 -8.81 2.88 16.88
N GLN A 411 -7.58 2.58 17.31
CA GLN A 411 -6.92 1.29 17.06
C GLN A 411 -7.14 0.81 15.61
N GLY A 412 -7.16 1.76 14.66
CA GLY A 412 -7.64 1.54 13.30
C GLY A 412 -6.57 1.04 12.34
N ILE A 413 -5.30 1.13 12.71
CA ILE A 413 -4.19 0.69 11.88
C ILE A 413 -4.32 -0.82 11.57
N PRO A 414 -4.33 -1.21 10.29
CA PRO A 414 -4.78 -2.56 9.93
C PRO A 414 -3.64 -3.57 9.86
N TRP A 415 -2.39 -3.15 9.57
CA TRP A 415 -1.25 -4.08 9.35
C TRP A 415 0.14 -3.43 9.35
N VAL A 416 0.29 -2.18 9.81
CA VAL A 416 1.57 -1.45 9.77
C VAL A 416 2.00 -0.90 11.13
N ASN A 417 3.30 -0.72 11.32
CA ASN A 417 3.83 0.16 12.35
C ASN A 417 3.66 1.63 11.94
N THR A 418 3.68 2.55 12.90
CA THR A 418 3.69 4.01 12.69
C THR A 418 4.97 4.59 13.25
N ILE A 419 5.68 5.37 12.43
CA ILE A 419 6.90 6.10 12.80
C ILE A 419 6.67 7.57 12.51
N ALA A 420 6.86 8.44 13.50
CA ALA A 420 6.56 9.86 13.37
C ALA A 420 7.61 10.75 14.05
N ALA A 421 7.80 11.94 13.49
CA ALA A 421 8.56 13.03 14.10
C ALA A 421 7.77 14.35 14.04
N ASP A 422 8.04 15.28 14.96
CA ASP A 422 7.40 16.60 14.97
C ASP A 422 8.39 17.77 15.07
N THR A 423 7.87 19.00 14.87
CA THR A 423 8.64 20.26 14.97
C THR A 423 9.26 20.53 16.35
N ALA A 424 8.81 19.84 17.39
CA ALA A 424 9.38 19.90 18.74
C ALA A 424 10.55 18.94 18.95
N GLY A 425 10.86 18.10 17.93
CA GLY A 425 11.94 17.13 18.00
C GLY A 425 11.58 15.88 18.81
N ASN A 426 10.30 15.51 18.86
CA ASN A 426 9.89 14.20 19.35
C ASN A 426 10.02 13.16 18.24
N ALA A 427 10.47 11.95 18.56
CA ALA A 427 10.45 10.77 17.70
C ALA A 427 9.54 9.71 18.32
N TYR A 428 8.74 9.02 17.50
CA TYR A 428 7.72 8.10 17.98
C TYR A 428 7.54 6.88 17.11
N TYR A 429 7.48 5.73 17.76
CA TYR A 429 7.17 4.43 17.18
C TYR A 429 5.92 3.85 17.83
N ALA A 430 5.06 3.19 17.06
CA ALA A 430 3.96 2.39 17.58
C ALA A 430 3.52 1.27 16.64
N ASP A 431 3.16 0.12 17.20
CA ASP A 431 2.33 -0.91 16.57
C ASP A 431 0.94 -0.97 17.24
N ILE A 432 0.38 0.21 17.54
CA ILE A 432 -0.97 0.33 18.07
C ILE A 432 -1.94 0.25 16.90
N GLY A 433 -2.65 -0.88 16.79
CA GLY A 433 -3.63 -1.10 15.74
C GLY A 433 -4.62 -2.20 16.08
N ASN A 434 -5.23 -2.74 15.05
CA ASN A 434 -6.24 -3.78 15.15
C ASN A 434 -5.57 -5.17 15.13
N VAL A 435 -5.27 -5.73 16.30
CA VAL A 435 -4.65 -7.06 16.46
C VAL A 435 -5.63 -7.97 17.20
N PRO A 436 -5.95 -9.19 16.70
CA PRO A 436 -6.80 -10.14 17.42
C PRO A 436 -6.34 -10.35 18.87
N ASN A 437 -7.29 -10.39 19.81
CA ASN A 437 -7.01 -10.56 21.25
C ASN A 437 -6.55 -11.99 21.57
N ILE A 438 -5.27 -12.26 21.31
CA ILE A 438 -4.58 -13.50 21.64
C ILE A 438 -3.43 -13.14 22.59
N PRO A 439 -3.70 -12.97 23.91
CA PRO A 439 -2.65 -12.71 24.89
C PRO A 439 -1.70 -13.91 25.02
N ARG A 440 -0.56 -13.72 25.71
CA ARG A 440 0.50 -14.74 25.80
C ARG A 440 0.03 -16.11 26.30
N SER A 441 -0.84 -16.13 27.31
CA SER A 441 -1.43 -17.37 27.85
C SER A 441 -2.17 -18.14 26.75
N LYS A 442 -3.10 -17.48 26.09
CA LYS A 442 -3.87 -18.05 24.96
C LYS A 442 -2.98 -18.46 23.79
N TYR A 443 -1.99 -17.64 23.44
CA TYR A 443 -1.04 -17.96 22.36
C TYR A 443 -0.30 -19.28 22.61
N THR A 444 -0.07 -19.63 23.88
CA THR A 444 0.67 -20.83 24.29
C THR A 444 -0.28 -22.02 24.54
N GLU A 445 -1.33 -21.82 25.32
CA GLU A 445 -2.22 -22.88 25.82
C GLU A 445 -3.21 -23.40 24.77
N CYS A 446 -3.45 -22.65 23.70
CA CYS A 446 -4.43 -23.00 22.68
C CYS A 446 -3.81 -23.54 21.39
N GLN A 447 -2.48 -23.67 21.27
CA GLN A 447 -1.91 -24.20 20.02
C GLN A 447 -2.25 -25.68 19.82
N THR A 448 -2.57 -26.05 18.58
CA THR A 448 -2.64 -27.46 18.19
C THR A 448 -1.25 -28.01 17.87
N ALA A 449 -1.13 -29.31 17.64
CA ALA A 449 0.11 -29.93 17.17
C ALA A 449 0.63 -29.30 15.86
N LEU A 450 -0.28 -29.00 14.92
CA LEU A 450 0.07 -28.25 13.71
C LEU A 450 0.49 -26.82 14.06
N GLY A 451 -0.21 -26.18 15.01
CA GLY A 451 0.11 -24.84 15.52
C GLY A 451 1.53 -24.72 16.03
N LEU A 452 1.99 -25.67 16.85
CA LEU A 452 3.37 -25.68 17.39
C LEU A 452 4.42 -25.71 16.27
N VAL A 453 4.21 -26.57 15.26
CA VAL A 453 5.14 -26.71 14.13
C VAL A 453 5.12 -25.47 13.23
N THR A 454 3.93 -24.97 12.90
CA THR A 454 3.78 -23.78 12.04
C THR A 454 4.22 -22.49 12.74
N ASP A 455 4.07 -22.37 14.05
CA ASP A 455 4.57 -21.24 14.83
C ASP A 455 6.11 -21.25 14.89
N GLN A 456 6.71 -22.41 15.16
CA GLN A 456 8.17 -22.54 15.19
C GLN A 456 8.81 -22.21 13.83
N LEU A 457 8.23 -22.69 12.72
CA LEU A 457 8.81 -22.55 11.39
C LEU A 457 8.38 -21.26 10.67
N GLN A 458 7.14 -20.80 10.88
CA GLN A 458 6.52 -19.73 10.08
C GLN A 458 5.98 -18.57 10.92
N ARG A 459 6.08 -18.63 12.26
CA ARG A 459 5.45 -17.66 13.18
C ARG A 459 3.96 -17.52 12.89
N LEU A 460 3.30 -18.66 12.67
CA LEU A 460 1.89 -18.77 12.37
C LEU A 460 1.24 -19.69 13.41
N PRO A 461 0.54 -19.16 14.42
CA PRO A 461 -0.19 -20.01 15.34
C PRO A 461 -1.38 -20.67 14.64
N VAL A 462 -1.72 -21.89 15.06
CA VAL A 462 -3.00 -22.54 14.75
C VAL A 462 -3.63 -22.94 16.07
N LEU A 463 -4.77 -22.32 16.38
CA LEU A 463 -5.43 -22.49 17.67
C LEU A 463 -6.51 -23.57 17.63
N ASP A 464 -6.77 -24.19 18.78
CA ASP A 464 -7.80 -25.20 18.96
C ASP A 464 -9.20 -24.57 18.92
N GLY A 465 -9.94 -24.85 17.84
CA GLY A 465 -11.32 -24.40 17.66
C GLY A 465 -12.36 -25.31 18.31
N SER A 466 -11.95 -26.38 18.99
CA SER A 466 -12.87 -27.20 19.80
C SER A 466 -13.08 -26.63 21.21
N ARG A 467 -12.31 -25.60 21.58
CA ARG A 467 -12.37 -24.92 22.88
C ARG A 467 -12.84 -23.49 22.69
N GLY A 468 -14.05 -23.15 23.15
CA GLY A 468 -14.58 -21.78 23.07
C GLY A 468 -13.72 -20.77 23.82
N SER A 469 -13.04 -21.22 24.88
CA SER A 469 -12.03 -20.43 25.61
C SER A 469 -10.87 -19.95 24.74
N CYS A 470 -10.61 -20.56 23.59
CA CYS A 470 -9.53 -20.19 22.65
C CYS A 470 -9.91 -19.11 21.63
N LYS A 471 -11.19 -18.72 21.49
CA LYS A 471 -11.63 -17.59 20.65
C LYS A 471 -11.01 -16.25 21.09
N PRO A 472 -10.89 -15.22 20.24
CA PRO A 472 -10.33 -13.94 20.68
C PRO A 472 -11.09 -13.36 21.88
N GLY A 473 -10.36 -12.89 22.89
CA GLY A 473 -10.92 -12.24 24.07
C GLY A 473 -11.27 -10.76 23.85
N SER A 474 -11.37 -10.00 24.93
CA SER A 474 -11.46 -8.54 24.89
C SER A 474 -10.77 -7.96 26.11
N ASP A 475 -9.88 -6.99 25.90
CA ASP A 475 -9.26 -6.25 27.01
C ASP A 475 -10.16 -5.06 27.40
N PRO A 476 -10.15 -4.61 28.67
CA PRO A 476 -11.00 -3.49 29.12
C PRO A 476 -10.73 -2.16 28.40
N ASP A 477 -9.50 -1.94 27.92
CA ASP A 477 -9.07 -0.72 27.25
C ASP A 477 -9.07 -0.82 25.70
N ALA A 478 -9.58 -1.93 25.15
CA ALA A 478 -9.78 -2.12 23.71
C ALA A 478 -10.94 -1.24 23.19
N VAL A 479 -10.77 -0.65 22.01
CA VAL A 479 -11.80 0.22 21.38
C VAL A 479 -13.04 -0.58 20.93
N VAL A 480 -12.85 -1.85 20.57
CA VAL A 480 -13.91 -2.81 20.23
C VAL A 480 -13.56 -4.18 20.81
N PRO A 481 -14.53 -5.06 21.07
CA PRO A 481 -14.24 -6.42 21.48
C PRO A 481 -13.49 -7.21 20.41
N GLY A 482 -12.75 -8.25 20.82
CA GLY A 482 -12.04 -9.15 19.90
C GLY A 482 -10.61 -8.73 19.58
N ILE A 483 -10.13 -7.57 20.04
CA ILE A 483 -8.76 -7.08 19.80
C ILE A 483 -7.97 -6.86 21.10
N LEU A 484 -6.64 -6.88 20.99
CA LEU A 484 -5.75 -6.49 22.08
C LEU A 484 -6.01 -5.04 22.48
N GLY A 485 -5.97 -4.80 23.78
CA GLY A 485 -6.04 -3.50 24.42
C GLY A 485 -4.84 -2.63 24.09
N ARG A 486 -5.02 -1.31 24.17
CA ARG A 486 -3.96 -0.34 23.83
C ARG A 486 -2.74 -0.45 24.73
N GLY A 487 -2.89 -0.89 25.99
CA GLY A 487 -1.79 -1.15 26.92
C GLY A 487 -0.98 -2.41 26.57
N ASN A 488 -1.56 -3.33 25.80
CA ASN A 488 -0.93 -4.58 25.37
C ASN A 488 -0.34 -4.48 23.95
N LEU A 489 -0.15 -3.26 23.44
CA LEU A 489 0.42 -2.98 22.12
C LEU A 489 1.66 -2.08 22.26
N PRO A 490 2.76 -2.37 21.55
CA PRO A 490 4.03 -1.70 21.76
C PRO A 490 4.02 -0.28 21.18
N SER A 491 4.58 0.66 21.94
CA SER A 491 4.88 2.01 21.48
C SER A 491 6.06 2.60 22.26
N LEU A 492 6.75 3.56 21.65
CA LEU A 492 7.95 4.16 22.21
C LEU A 492 8.08 5.63 21.75
N ARG A 493 8.20 6.55 22.71
CA ARG A 493 8.60 7.94 22.47
C ARG A 493 10.06 8.13 22.84
N ARG A 494 10.78 8.86 22.02
CA ARG A 494 12.21 9.15 22.18
C ARG A 494 12.53 10.57 21.75
N THR A 495 13.67 11.08 22.21
CA THR A 495 14.23 12.37 21.78
C THR A 495 15.50 12.20 20.94
N ASP A 496 16.11 11.01 20.94
CA ASP A 496 17.19 10.61 20.03
C ASP A 496 16.61 10.09 18.70
N HIS A 497 16.14 8.85 18.66
CA HIS A 497 15.55 8.27 17.47
C HIS A 497 14.59 7.13 17.77
N VAL A 498 13.75 6.81 16.78
CA VAL A 498 13.17 5.48 16.63
C VAL A 498 13.28 5.03 15.17
N SER A 499 13.28 3.72 14.97
CA SER A 499 13.41 3.09 13.65
C SER A 499 12.56 1.85 13.53
N ASN A 500 12.19 1.47 12.30
CA ASN A 500 11.72 0.12 12.02
C ASN A 500 12.05 -0.30 10.58
N MET A 501 12.43 -1.56 10.41
CA MET A 501 12.79 -2.19 9.13
C MET A 501 12.09 -3.55 8.94
N ASN A 502 10.84 -3.66 9.40
CA ASN A 502 9.93 -4.83 9.35
C ASN A 502 10.25 -6.01 10.27
N ASP A 503 11.40 -6.02 10.95
CA ASP A 503 11.50 -6.81 12.16
C ASP A 503 10.54 -6.25 13.23
N SER A 504 10.27 -7.04 14.27
CA SER A 504 9.32 -6.68 15.33
C SER A 504 9.70 -5.37 16.05
N TYR A 505 8.76 -4.88 16.85
CA TYR A 505 8.90 -3.71 17.75
C TYR A 505 10.14 -3.74 18.67
N TRP A 506 10.71 -4.93 18.90
CA TRP A 506 11.75 -5.16 19.91
C TRP A 506 12.90 -4.17 19.85
N LEU A 507 13.49 -3.94 18.67
CA LEU A 507 14.65 -3.04 18.48
C LEU A 507 14.29 -1.73 17.77
N SER A 508 13.11 -1.18 18.04
CA SER A 508 12.77 0.15 17.52
C SER A 508 13.71 1.25 18.02
N ASN A 509 14.31 1.06 19.20
CA ASN A 509 15.54 1.73 19.63
C ASN A 509 16.34 0.74 20.52
N PRO A 510 17.56 0.32 20.14
CA PRO A 510 18.34 -0.65 20.92
C PRO A 510 18.68 -0.21 22.35
N LYS A 511 18.68 1.09 22.66
CA LYS A 511 18.91 1.60 24.03
C LYS A 511 17.69 1.43 24.93
N GLN A 512 16.54 1.10 24.37
CA GLN A 512 15.31 0.79 25.12
C GLN A 512 14.49 -0.27 24.36
N PRO A 513 14.91 -1.55 24.39
CA PRO A 513 14.18 -2.63 23.75
C PRO A 513 12.77 -2.76 24.32
N LEU A 514 11.79 -3.05 23.46
CA LEU A 514 10.40 -3.28 23.84
C LEU A 514 10.16 -4.79 23.99
N GLU A 515 9.84 -5.24 25.20
CA GLU A 515 9.64 -6.66 25.52
C GLU A 515 8.35 -6.90 26.33
N GLY A 516 7.92 -8.16 26.41
CA GLY A 516 6.78 -8.61 27.21
C GLY A 516 5.46 -8.71 26.47
N PHE A 517 5.45 -8.53 25.14
CA PHE A 517 4.22 -8.55 24.34
C PHE A 517 3.88 -9.96 23.84
N SER A 518 2.65 -10.12 23.31
CA SER A 518 2.25 -11.41 22.73
C SER A 518 2.97 -11.69 21.41
N ARG A 519 3.40 -12.93 21.21
CA ARG A 519 4.09 -13.38 19.98
C ARG A 519 3.23 -13.22 18.72
N ILE A 520 1.90 -13.08 18.87
CA ILE A 520 1.03 -12.69 17.75
C ILE A 520 1.43 -11.35 17.13
N ILE A 521 2.01 -10.43 17.92
CA ILE A 521 2.50 -9.13 17.47
C ILE A 521 3.87 -9.27 16.81
N GLY A 522 4.78 -10.04 17.41
CA GLY A 522 6.13 -10.19 16.90
C GLY A 522 7.02 -10.91 17.92
N ASP A 523 8.16 -11.38 17.44
CA ASP A 523 9.14 -12.08 18.26
C ASP A 523 10.10 -11.10 18.96
N GLU A 524 10.60 -11.49 20.12
CA GLU A 524 11.56 -10.73 20.93
C GLU A 524 12.80 -11.60 21.11
N ARG A 525 13.97 -11.00 21.31
CA ARG A 525 15.22 -11.74 21.58
C ARG A 525 15.57 -12.80 20.53
N THR A 526 15.29 -12.53 19.25
CA THR A 526 15.69 -13.39 18.12
C THR A 526 16.55 -12.62 17.11
N ALA A 527 17.28 -13.35 16.25
CA ALA A 527 18.09 -12.75 15.22
C ALA A 527 17.28 -11.77 14.36
N ARG A 528 17.88 -10.64 14.01
CA ARG A 528 17.27 -9.62 13.17
C ARG A 528 17.75 -9.77 11.74
N SER A 529 16.90 -9.38 10.79
CA SER A 529 17.28 -9.35 9.39
C SER A 529 18.53 -8.48 9.18
N LEU A 530 19.35 -8.82 8.19
CA LEU A 530 20.55 -8.04 7.87
C LEU A 530 20.20 -6.57 7.56
N ARG A 531 19.02 -6.31 7.01
CA ARG A 531 18.55 -4.95 6.69
C ARG A 531 18.23 -4.15 7.95
N THR A 532 17.59 -4.76 8.94
CA THR A 532 17.39 -4.12 10.26
C THR A 532 18.73 -3.84 10.93
N ARG A 533 19.65 -4.81 10.91
CA ARG A 533 20.99 -4.64 11.49
C ARG A 533 21.76 -3.50 10.83
N LEU A 534 21.79 -3.43 9.49
CA LEU A 534 22.36 -2.29 8.78
C LEU A 534 21.65 -0.98 9.13
N GLY A 535 20.32 -1.00 9.15
CA GLY A 535 19.50 0.16 9.45
C GLY A 535 19.82 0.75 10.83
N ILE A 536 20.00 -0.09 11.84
CA ILE A 536 20.40 0.37 13.17
C ILE A 536 21.85 0.88 13.15
N LYS A 537 22.79 0.09 12.58
CA LYS A 537 24.22 0.46 12.51
C LYS A 537 24.48 1.78 11.84
N GLN A 538 23.92 2.00 10.65
CA GLN A 538 24.16 3.25 9.92
C GLN A 538 23.52 4.46 10.63
N LEU A 539 22.45 4.23 11.37
CA LEU A 539 21.83 5.26 12.19
C LEU A 539 22.75 5.62 13.36
N GLU A 540 23.21 4.64 14.13
CA GLU A 540 24.15 4.84 15.25
C GLU A 540 25.44 5.50 14.79
N GLN A 541 26.04 5.01 13.70
CA GLN A 541 27.25 5.60 13.11
C GLN A 541 27.05 7.05 12.70
N ARG A 542 25.87 7.40 12.15
CA ARG A 542 25.59 8.78 11.81
C ARG A 542 25.42 9.65 13.06
N LEU A 543 24.75 9.15 14.10
CA LEU A 543 24.64 9.85 15.38
C LEU A 543 26.00 10.12 16.01
N ASP A 544 26.91 9.15 15.94
CA ASP A 544 28.23 9.22 16.58
C ASP A 544 29.29 9.95 15.73
N GLY A 545 29.03 10.17 14.43
CA GLY A 545 30.01 10.80 13.54
C GLY A 545 31.04 9.85 12.95
N THR A 546 30.76 8.54 12.94
CA THR A 546 31.70 7.46 12.56
C THR A 546 31.42 6.86 11.18
N ASP A 547 30.44 7.39 10.45
CA ASP A 547 30.06 6.98 9.09
C ASP A 547 30.86 7.68 7.97
N GLY A 548 31.83 8.53 8.33
CA GLY A 548 32.66 9.30 7.39
C GLY A 548 31.98 10.53 6.81
N LEU A 549 30.75 10.86 7.22
CA LEU A 549 30.07 12.09 6.82
C LEU A 549 30.39 13.24 7.79
N PRO A 550 30.44 14.52 7.34
CA PRO A 550 30.81 15.64 8.20
C PRO A 550 29.92 15.80 9.44
N GLY A 551 30.54 16.13 10.58
CA GLY A 551 29.87 16.36 11.86
C GLY A 551 29.31 15.10 12.51
N LYS A 552 28.45 15.28 13.52
CA LYS A 552 27.68 14.22 14.19
C LYS A 552 26.18 14.52 14.11
N GLY A 553 25.33 13.51 14.28
CA GLY A 553 23.88 13.66 14.18
C GLY A 553 23.38 13.90 12.74
N PHE A 554 22.07 14.06 12.60
CA PHE A 554 21.41 14.18 11.31
C PHE A 554 21.11 15.62 10.90
N THR A 555 21.32 15.87 9.60
CA THR A 555 20.69 16.94 8.82
C THR A 555 19.82 16.30 7.75
N LEU A 556 18.97 17.09 7.08
CA LEU A 556 18.21 16.58 5.92
C LEU A 556 19.12 16.00 4.83
N ALA A 557 20.27 16.64 4.58
CA ALA A 557 21.22 16.19 3.56
C ALA A 557 21.80 14.82 3.90
N ASN A 558 22.34 14.66 5.11
CA ASN A 558 22.92 13.38 5.51
C ASN A 558 21.87 12.29 5.69
N LEU A 559 20.63 12.62 6.09
CA LEU A 559 19.52 11.66 6.12
C LEU A 559 19.24 11.07 4.73
N MET A 560 19.22 11.90 3.69
CA MET A 560 19.07 11.44 2.30
C MET A 560 20.26 10.59 1.85
N THR A 561 21.50 10.98 2.21
CA THR A 561 22.71 10.23 1.88
C THR A 561 22.73 8.86 2.54
N VAL A 562 22.41 8.78 3.84
CA VAL A 562 22.33 7.52 4.59
C VAL A 562 21.22 6.62 4.02
N GLY A 563 20.03 7.19 3.76
CA GLY A 563 18.90 6.45 3.19
C GLY A 563 19.17 5.83 1.82
N LEU A 564 20.03 6.44 1.01
CA LEU A 564 20.47 5.94 -0.30
C LEU A 564 21.95 5.56 -0.33
N SER A 565 22.51 5.14 0.80
CA SER A 565 23.94 4.78 0.89
C SER A 565 24.29 3.56 0.03
N ASN A 566 23.29 2.70 -0.22
CA ASN A 566 23.42 1.43 -0.94
C ASN A 566 24.49 0.49 -0.37
N ARG A 567 24.87 0.66 0.91
CA ARG A 567 25.73 -0.28 1.64
C ARG A 567 25.10 -1.66 1.68
N VAL A 568 25.91 -2.70 1.50
CA VAL A 568 25.46 -4.09 1.50
C VAL A 568 26.05 -4.82 2.70
N TYR A 569 25.23 -4.96 3.74
CA TYR A 569 25.71 -5.43 5.04
C TYR A 569 26.21 -6.87 5.02
N SER A 570 25.57 -7.77 4.26
CA SER A 570 26.13 -9.12 4.02
C SER A 570 27.56 -9.06 3.50
N GLY A 571 27.88 -8.12 2.61
CA GLY A 571 29.23 -7.91 2.11
C GLY A 571 30.17 -7.48 3.22
N GLU A 572 29.75 -6.51 4.05
CA GLU A 572 30.54 -6.00 5.18
C GLU A 572 30.94 -7.09 6.19
N ILE A 573 30.13 -8.13 6.36
CA ILE A 573 30.38 -9.19 7.36
C ILE A 573 30.80 -10.55 6.78
N TRP A 574 30.67 -10.80 5.47
CA TRP A 574 30.94 -12.11 4.87
C TRP A 574 31.95 -12.10 3.72
N ARG A 575 32.14 -10.96 3.02
CA ARG A 575 32.99 -10.92 1.82
C ARG A 575 34.42 -11.35 2.13
N ASP A 576 35.00 -10.79 3.19
CA ASP A 576 36.40 -11.01 3.53
C ASP A 576 36.68 -12.44 3.99
N ASP A 577 35.72 -13.10 4.62
CA ASP A 577 35.78 -14.54 4.89
C ASP A 577 35.71 -15.33 3.58
N LEU A 578 34.75 -15.03 2.70
CA LEU A 578 34.54 -15.74 1.44
C LEU A 578 35.76 -15.71 0.51
N VAL A 579 36.42 -14.55 0.38
CA VAL A 579 37.55 -14.38 -0.56
C VAL A 579 38.90 -14.74 0.07
N ARG A 580 38.96 -15.08 1.36
CA ARG A 580 40.21 -15.45 2.04
C ARG A 580 40.77 -16.73 1.45
N GLY A 581 41.99 -16.66 0.91
CA GLY A 581 42.65 -17.82 0.29
C GLY A 581 42.02 -18.29 -1.03
N CYS A 582 41.02 -17.59 -1.58
CA CYS A 582 40.40 -17.91 -2.86
C CYS A 582 41.05 -17.13 -4.02
N SER A 583 41.47 -17.84 -5.07
CA SER A 583 42.14 -17.31 -6.28
C SER A 583 41.27 -17.33 -7.55
N SER A 584 39.98 -17.64 -7.44
CA SER A 584 39.10 -17.59 -8.62
C SER A 584 38.88 -16.15 -9.10
N ALA A 585 38.61 -15.96 -10.40
CA ALA A 585 38.28 -14.65 -10.97
C ALA A 585 37.08 -13.99 -10.25
N ALA A 586 36.09 -14.79 -9.81
CA ALA A 586 34.97 -14.30 -9.00
C ALA A 586 35.44 -13.73 -7.65
N CYS A 587 36.36 -14.40 -6.98
CA CYS A 587 36.93 -13.93 -5.71
C CYS A 587 37.80 -12.68 -5.88
N GLU A 588 38.53 -12.54 -7.00
CA GLU A 588 39.26 -11.31 -7.32
C GLU A 588 38.33 -10.12 -7.51
N VAL A 589 37.26 -10.29 -8.28
CA VAL A 589 36.22 -9.26 -8.45
C VAL A 589 35.60 -8.89 -7.12
N LEU A 590 35.16 -9.88 -6.34
CA LEU A 590 34.53 -9.63 -5.04
C LEU A 590 35.49 -8.96 -4.07
N ARG A 591 36.77 -9.30 -4.05
CA ARG A 591 37.78 -8.63 -3.20
C ARG A 591 37.92 -7.15 -3.53
N ALA A 592 37.79 -6.77 -4.80
CA ALA A 592 37.86 -5.39 -5.26
C ALA A 592 36.52 -4.62 -5.15
N TRP A 593 35.40 -5.30 -4.89
CA TRP A 593 34.08 -4.69 -4.76
C TRP A 593 34.00 -3.74 -3.56
N ASP A 594 33.35 -2.59 -3.75
CA ASP A 594 33.25 -1.46 -2.81
C ASP A 594 32.21 -1.66 -1.68
N LEU A 595 31.62 -2.84 -1.57
CA LEU A 595 30.56 -3.17 -0.61
C LEU A 595 29.26 -2.37 -0.81
N ARG A 596 29.04 -1.82 -2.02
CA ARG A 596 27.84 -1.05 -2.36
C ARG A 596 27.14 -1.59 -3.60
N ASN A 597 25.85 -1.27 -3.73
CA ASN A 597 25.09 -1.48 -4.97
C ASN A 597 24.79 -0.14 -5.65
N ASP A 598 25.81 0.70 -5.82
CA ASP A 598 25.70 1.90 -6.65
C ASP A 598 25.76 1.53 -8.14
N LEU A 599 25.32 2.45 -9.01
CA LEU A 599 25.21 2.17 -10.44
C LEU A 599 26.51 1.65 -11.06
N ASP A 600 27.65 2.07 -10.53
CA ASP A 600 28.98 1.77 -11.04
C ASP A 600 29.77 0.80 -10.13
N SER A 601 29.14 0.22 -9.11
CA SER A 601 29.77 -0.74 -8.20
C SER A 601 30.03 -2.06 -8.91
N LYS A 602 31.31 -2.34 -9.20
CA LYS A 602 31.76 -3.57 -9.88
C LYS A 602 31.64 -4.79 -8.98
N GLY A 603 31.09 -5.89 -9.51
CA GLY A 603 30.87 -7.13 -8.75
C GLY A 603 29.62 -7.12 -7.87
N ALA A 604 28.86 -6.02 -7.85
CA ALA A 604 27.66 -5.91 -7.02
C ALA A 604 26.57 -6.91 -7.43
N ILE A 605 26.37 -7.13 -8.74
CA ILE A 605 25.39 -8.11 -9.23
C ILE A 605 25.83 -9.53 -8.85
N LEU A 606 27.12 -9.86 -8.98
CA LEU A 606 27.64 -11.16 -8.58
C LEU A 606 27.38 -11.44 -7.10
N TRP A 607 27.62 -10.45 -6.22
CA TRP A 607 27.30 -10.58 -4.80
C TRP A 607 25.80 -10.77 -4.54
N GLN A 608 24.94 -10.03 -5.23
CA GLN A 608 23.48 -10.20 -5.12
C GLN A 608 23.06 -11.63 -5.51
N ARG A 609 23.64 -12.20 -6.57
CA ARG A 609 23.39 -13.59 -6.98
C ARG A 609 23.89 -14.58 -5.94
N PHE A 610 25.10 -14.40 -5.42
CA PHE A 610 25.65 -15.23 -4.36
C PHE A 610 24.74 -15.27 -3.13
N VAL A 611 24.33 -14.11 -2.61
CA VAL A 611 23.43 -14.06 -1.45
C VAL A 611 22.07 -14.68 -1.77
N THR A 612 21.50 -14.40 -2.94
CA THR A 612 20.20 -14.98 -3.35
C THR A 612 20.26 -16.51 -3.37
N ARG A 613 21.34 -17.09 -3.91
CA ARG A 613 21.56 -18.55 -3.92
C ARG A 613 21.78 -19.10 -2.52
N LEU A 614 22.62 -18.44 -1.72
CA LEU A 614 22.93 -18.84 -0.35
C LEU A 614 21.69 -18.86 0.54
N THR A 615 20.92 -17.76 0.56
CA THR A 615 19.70 -17.66 1.37
C THR A 615 18.54 -18.48 0.81
N GLY A 616 18.54 -18.78 -0.49
CA GLY A 616 17.55 -19.66 -1.11
C GLY A 616 17.74 -21.13 -0.74
N LEU A 617 18.96 -21.54 -0.38
CA LEU A 617 19.31 -22.91 0.02
C LEU A 617 19.30 -23.12 1.54
N LEU A 618 19.10 -22.06 2.34
CA LEU A 618 19.25 -22.09 3.80
C LEU A 618 18.00 -21.54 4.49
N PRO A 619 16.96 -22.38 4.63
CA PRO A 619 15.69 -21.91 5.14
C PRO A 619 15.62 -21.91 6.67
N ILE A 620 16.67 -22.30 7.41
CA ILE A 620 16.69 -22.39 8.88
C ILE A 620 17.94 -21.68 9.43
N PRO A 621 17.89 -21.00 10.60
CA PRO A 621 19.08 -20.85 11.44
C PRO A 621 19.51 -22.24 11.92
N LEU A 622 20.27 -22.94 11.08
CA LEU A 622 20.77 -24.27 11.40
C LEU A 622 21.74 -24.14 12.60
N PRO A 623 21.70 -25.04 13.58
CA PRO A 623 22.76 -25.09 14.58
C PRO A 623 24.10 -25.33 13.87
N ALA A 624 25.18 -24.77 14.40
CA ALA A 624 26.52 -25.12 13.94
C ALA A 624 26.71 -26.66 14.09
N PRO A 625 27.31 -27.37 13.12
CA PRO A 625 28.07 -26.87 11.96
C PRO A 625 27.24 -26.67 10.66
N ALA A 626 25.94 -26.98 10.67
CA ALA A 626 25.09 -26.92 9.48
C ALA A 626 24.75 -25.47 9.05
N SER A 627 24.93 -24.50 9.96
CA SER A 627 24.85 -23.06 9.66
C SER A 627 25.87 -22.63 8.61
N PRO A 628 25.50 -21.74 7.66
CA PRO A 628 26.47 -21.03 6.84
C PRO A 628 27.24 -19.96 7.64
N PHE A 629 26.85 -19.68 8.89
CA PHE A 629 27.42 -18.61 9.71
C PHE A 629 28.29 -19.20 10.81
N SER A 630 29.45 -18.60 11.06
CA SER A 630 30.43 -19.07 12.04
C SER A 630 30.15 -18.56 13.46
N GLY A 631 29.51 -17.40 13.61
CA GLY A 631 29.10 -16.84 14.90
C GLY A 631 27.66 -17.17 15.27
N ALA A 632 27.43 -17.53 16.53
CA ALA A 632 26.09 -17.71 17.08
C ALA A 632 25.36 -16.37 17.27
N PHE A 633 24.04 -16.40 17.27
CA PHE A 633 23.22 -15.26 17.66
C PHE A 633 23.30 -15.02 19.18
N SER A 634 23.39 -13.76 19.59
CA SER A 634 23.27 -13.30 20.97
C SER A 634 22.18 -12.24 21.07
N ALA A 635 21.22 -12.43 21.97
CA ALA A 635 20.15 -11.46 22.20
C ALA A 635 20.67 -10.13 22.78
N ASP A 636 21.77 -10.18 23.53
CA ASP A 636 22.38 -8.99 24.15
C ASP A 636 23.26 -8.22 23.14
N ASP A 637 23.51 -8.82 21.96
CA ASP A 637 24.23 -8.21 20.85
C ASP A 637 23.54 -8.49 19.50
N ALA A 638 22.22 -8.28 19.45
CA ALA A 638 21.38 -8.66 18.32
C ALA A 638 21.61 -7.84 17.04
N VAL A 639 22.26 -6.68 17.17
CA VAL A 639 22.64 -5.85 16.03
C VAL A 639 23.89 -6.40 15.34
N ASN A 640 24.84 -6.95 16.10
CA ASN A 640 26.09 -7.45 15.54
C ASN A 640 26.11 -8.96 15.34
N THR A 641 25.15 -9.73 15.86
CA THR A 641 25.10 -11.20 15.72
C THR A 641 23.84 -11.70 14.98
N PRO A 642 23.86 -12.89 14.34
CA PRO A 642 25.05 -13.71 14.06
C PRO A 642 25.98 -13.04 13.05
N ALA A 643 27.27 -13.38 13.08
CA ALA A 643 28.31 -12.80 12.22
C ALA A 643 29.21 -13.88 11.61
N GLY A 644 29.99 -13.49 10.60
CA GLY A 644 30.95 -14.35 9.93
C GLY A 644 30.33 -15.39 9.00
N LEU A 645 31.14 -15.91 8.09
CA LEU A 645 30.74 -16.92 7.10
C LEU A 645 31.54 -18.21 7.29
N ASN A 646 30.86 -19.34 7.45
CA ASN A 646 31.45 -20.67 7.47
C ASN A 646 31.76 -21.13 6.03
N VAL A 647 32.93 -20.74 5.51
CA VAL A 647 33.37 -21.06 4.15
C VAL A 647 33.60 -22.55 3.88
N LEU A 648 33.69 -23.37 4.94
CA LEU A 648 33.79 -24.83 4.84
C LEU A 648 32.41 -25.48 4.57
N ASN A 649 31.32 -24.73 4.72
CA ASN A 649 29.98 -25.23 4.41
C ASN A 649 29.82 -25.40 2.88
N PRO A 650 29.50 -26.60 2.37
CA PRO A 650 29.37 -26.85 0.93
C PRO A 650 28.34 -25.96 0.23
N THR A 651 27.30 -25.52 0.96
CA THR A 651 26.28 -24.61 0.42
C THR A 651 26.87 -23.24 0.07
N VAL A 652 27.87 -22.76 0.81
CA VAL A 652 28.56 -21.48 0.52
C VAL A 652 29.28 -21.58 -0.82
N GLN A 653 30.10 -22.62 -1.00
CA GLN A 653 30.86 -22.83 -2.25
C GLN A 653 29.93 -23.08 -3.44
N THR A 654 28.90 -23.91 -3.26
CA THR A 654 27.90 -24.18 -4.30
C THR A 654 27.15 -22.91 -4.71
N SER A 655 26.82 -22.04 -3.75
CA SER A 655 26.14 -20.77 -4.03
C SER A 655 27.00 -19.81 -4.84
N LEU A 656 28.31 -19.76 -4.59
CA LEU A 656 29.24 -18.94 -5.39
C LEU A 656 29.35 -19.47 -6.82
N LEU A 657 29.48 -20.79 -7.01
CA LEU A 657 29.52 -21.42 -8.32
C LEU A 657 28.21 -21.19 -9.10
N GLN A 658 27.06 -21.31 -8.45
CA GLN A 658 25.76 -21.01 -9.03
C GLN A 658 25.60 -19.53 -9.39
N ALA A 659 26.16 -18.62 -8.58
CA ALA A 659 26.17 -17.20 -8.89
C ALA A 659 27.04 -16.90 -10.12
N VAL A 660 28.21 -17.53 -10.26
CA VAL A 660 29.04 -17.44 -11.47
C VAL A 660 28.28 -17.99 -12.69
N SER A 661 27.61 -19.12 -12.55
CA SER A 661 26.78 -19.71 -13.62
C SER A 661 25.61 -18.81 -14.01
N ASP A 662 24.97 -18.15 -13.04
CA ASP A 662 23.94 -17.14 -13.28
C ASP A 662 24.49 -16.00 -14.15
N MET A 663 25.64 -15.42 -13.80
CA MET A 663 26.26 -14.33 -14.56
C MET A 663 26.58 -14.77 -16.00
N GLN A 664 27.19 -15.93 -16.17
CA GLN A 664 27.54 -16.50 -17.48
C GLN A 664 26.30 -16.77 -18.33
N GLY A 665 25.27 -17.40 -17.76
CA GLY A 665 24.01 -17.67 -18.46
C GLY A 665 23.34 -16.38 -18.95
N ALA A 666 23.43 -15.32 -18.16
CA ALA A 666 22.90 -14.00 -18.49
C ALA A 666 23.78 -13.19 -19.46
N GLY A 667 24.96 -13.69 -19.85
CA GLY A 667 25.92 -12.96 -20.68
C GLY A 667 26.54 -11.74 -19.97
N LEU A 668 26.55 -11.72 -18.64
CA LEU A 668 27.11 -10.64 -17.84
C LEU A 668 28.55 -10.98 -17.41
N PRO A 669 29.51 -10.04 -17.49
CA PRO A 669 30.83 -10.25 -16.90
C PRO A 669 30.72 -10.36 -15.37
N LEU A 670 31.69 -11.01 -14.73
CA LEU A 670 31.67 -11.21 -13.27
C LEU A 670 31.71 -9.88 -12.49
N ASP A 671 32.35 -8.86 -13.06
CA ASP A 671 32.42 -7.51 -12.51
C ASP A 671 31.26 -6.60 -12.93
N ALA A 672 30.20 -7.15 -13.53
CA ALA A 672 29.05 -6.38 -13.99
C ALA A 672 28.49 -5.46 -12.90
N THR A 673 28.26 -4.22 -13.29
CA THR A 673 27.69 -3.17 -12.46
C THR A 673 26.15 -3.17 -12.55
N PRO A 674 25.43 -2.63 -11.56
CA PRO A 674 23.98 -2.40 -11.67
C PRO A 674 23.59 -1.61 -12.92
N ARG A 675 24.43 -0.67 -13.39
CA ARG A 675 24.20 0.04 -14.66
C ARG A 675 24.11 -0.88 -15.86
N GLN A 676 24.90 -1.95 -15.89
CA GLN A 676 24.95 -2.89 -17.00
C GLN A 676 23.87 -3.98 -16.92
N GLY A 677 23.52 -4.43 -15.71
CA GLY A 677 22.72 -5.64 -15.53
C GLY A 677 21.49 -5.51 -14.63
N GLN A 678 21.14 -4.31 -14.16
CA GLN A 678 19.93 -4.03 -13.36
C GLN A 678 19.20 -2.79 -13.89
N THR A 679 18.28 -3.01 -14.83
CA THR A 679 17.55 -1.93 -15.49
C THR A 679 16.04 -2.11 -15.37
N VAL A 680 15.34 -1.01 -15.61
CA VAL A 680 13.90 -0.97 -15.80
C VAL A 680 13.58 -0.30 -17.13
N THR A 681 12.69 -0.89 -17.91
CA THR A 681 12.29 -0.28 -19.20
C THR A 681 11.08 0.61 -18.98
N ARG A 682 11.21 1.89 -19.29
CA ARG A 682 10.09 2.84 -19.29
C ARG A 682 10.13 3.65 -20.57
N ARG A 683 9.01 3.73 -21.29
CA ARG A 683 8.91 4.46 -22.57
C ARG A 683 9.97 4.07 -23.60
N GLY A 684 10.35 2.79 -23.65
CA GLY A 684 11.39 2.26 -24.55
C GLY A 684 12.83 2.55 -24.12
N GLU A 685 13.04 3.26 -23.01
CA GLU A 685 14.36 3.54 -22.46
C GLU A 685 14.69 2.58 -21.31
N GLN A 686 15.89 1.99 -21.34
CA GLN A 686 16.41 1.22 -20.22
C GLN A 686 17.06 2.17 -19.20
N ILE A 687 16.43 2.30 -18.04
CA ILE A 687 16.92 3.15 -16.95
C ILE A 687 17.63 2.24 -15.95
N PRO A 688 18.92 2.44 -15.66
CA PRO A 688 19.63 1.64 -14.68
C PRO A 688 19.19 2.01 -13.26
N ILE A 689 19.08 1.03 -12.37
CA ILE A 689 18.59 1.23 -11.00
C ILE A 689 19.64 0.77 -10.00
N HIS A 690 19.98 1.62 -9.02
CA HIS A 690 20.86 1.28 -7.90
C HIS A 690 20.06 0.66 -6.74
N GLY A 691 20.73 0.16 -5.72
CA GLY A 691 20.10 -0.63 -4.65
C GLY A 691 20.02 -2.11 -5.02
N GLY A 692 19.30 -2.90 -4.24
CA GLY A 692 19.19 -4.34 -4.50
C GLY A 692 18.33 -5.11 -3.51
N PRO A 693 18.30 -6.45 -3.59
CA PRO A 693 17.41 -7.28 -2.79
C PRO A 693 17.66 -7.14 -1.29
N GLY A 694 16.60 -6.94 -0.50
CA GLY A 694 16.70 -6.73 0.96
C GLY A 694 17.35 -7.88 1.74
N GLY A 695 17.30 -9.11 1.21
CA GLY A 695 18.00 -10.27 1.79
C GLY A 695 19.53 -10.11 1.86
N SER A 696 20.12 -9.23 1.06
CA SER A 696 21.54 -8.85 1.13
C SER A 696 21.89 -7.92 2.29
N GLY A 697 20.88 -7.47 3.04
CA GLY A 697 21.05 -6.49 4.12
C GLY A 697 21.12 -5.05 3.65
N ILE A 698 20.90 -4.78 2.37
CA ILE A 698 20.85 -3.41 1.85
C ILE A 698 19.63 -2.65 2.37
N PHE A 699 19.84 -1.38 2.71
CA PHE A 699 18.79 -0.50 3.21
C PHE A 699 17.84 -0.03 2.10
N ASN A 700 18.37 0.52 1.01
CA ASN A 700 17.59 0.89 -0.18
C ASN A 700 17.24 -0.35 -1.00
N VAL A 701 16.10 -0.96 -0.69
CA VAL A 701 15.66 -2.22 -1.28
C VAL A 701 15.12 -1.99 -2.68
N ILE A 702 15.59 -2.80 -3.62
CA ILE A 702 15.03 -2.98 -4.96
C ILE A 702 14.87 -4.47 -5.19
N THR A 703 13.70 -4.89 -5.65
CA THR A 703 13.40 -6.31 -5.94
C THR A 703 13.26 -6.47 -7.45
N PRO A 704 14.38 -6.75 -8.14
CA PRO A 704 14.36 -6.98 -9.57
C PRO A 704 14.00 -8.42 -9.93
N THR A 705 13.48 -8.61 -11.14
CA THR A 705 13.20 -9.94 -11.71
C THR A 705 14.42 -10.44 -12.48
N TRP A 706 14.96 -11.59 -12.07
CA TRP A 706 16.08 -12.24 -12.75
C TRP A 706 15.61 -13.03 -13.97
N ASN A 707 16.20 -12.77 -15.12
CA ASN A 707 16.08 -13.55 -16.34
C ASN A 707 17.39 -14.32 -16.57
N PRO A 708 17.36 -15.67 -16.67
CA PRO A 708 18.57 -16.48 -16.83
C PRO A 708 19.44 -16.16 -18.05
N LYS A 709 18.89 -15.47 -19.07
CA LYS A 709 19.58 -15.10 -20.31
C LYS A 709 19.87 -13.61 -20.45
N LYS A 710 19.31 -12.77 -19.56
CA LYS A 710 19.36 -11.29 -19.70
C LYS A 710 19.73 -10.55 -18.42
N GLY A 711 19.91 -11.25 -17.30
CA GLY A 711 20.12 -10.63 -16.00
C GLY A 711 18.84 -10.00 -15.44
N TYR A 712 18.94 -8.90 -14.70
CA TYR A 712 17.77 -8.24 -14.11
C TYR A 712 17.09 -7.29 -15.10
N THR A 713 15.82 -7.57 -15.44
CA THR A 713 15.13 -6.89 -16.56
C THR A 713 13.97 -5.98 -16.17
N GLU A 714 13.49 -6.04 -14.93
CA GLU A 714 12.38 -5.22 -14.42
C GLU A 714 12.46 -5.12 -12.90
N VAL A 715 11.92 -4.04 -12.33
CA VAL A 715 11.74 -3.86 -10.88
C VAL A 715 10.26 -4.00 -10.55
N VAL A 716 9.91 -5.03 -9.79
CA VAL A 716 8.51 -5.32 -9.45
C VAL A 716 8.09 -4.73 -8.10
N HIS A 717 9.07 -4.46 -7.25
CA HIS A 717 8.88 -4.09 -5.86
C HIS A 717 10.15 -3.42 -5.32
N GLY A 718 10.07 -2.67 -4.23
CA GLY A 718 11.23 -2.00 -3.63
C GLY A 718 10.87 -0.58 -3.19
N SER A 719 11.87 0.26 -2.96
CA SER A 719 11.71 1.70 -2.76
C SER A 719 10.70 2.27 -3.75
N SER A 720 9.62 2.84 -3.22
CA SER A 720 8.40 3.19 -3.97
C SER A 720 8.11 4.69 -3.85
N TYR A 721 7.17 5.06 -2.98
CA TYR A 721 7.17 6.41 -2.41
C TYR A 721 8.32 6.54 -1.42
N MET A 722 9.04 7.65 -1.47
CA MET A 722 10.07 7.98 -0.50
C MET A 722 9.87 9.41 -0.04
N GLN A 723 10.10 9.67 1.24
CA GLN A 723 10.17 11.02 1.78
C GLN A 723 11.34 11.18 2.74
N ALA A 724 12.06 12.28 2.62
CA ALA A 724 12.92 12.81 3.67
C ALA A 724 12.40 14.20 4.03
N VAL A 725 12.06 14.41 5.30
CA VAL A 725 11.37 15.61 5.77
C VAL A 725 12.14 16.21 6.93
N HIS A 726 12.38 17.52 6.84
CA HIS A 726 12.87 18.32 7.96
C HIS A 726 11.77 19.28 8.44
N LEU A 727 11.36 19.10 9.71
CA LEU A 727 10.26 19.82 10.34
C LEU A 727 10.75 21.14 10.97
N LYS A 728 10.98 22.12 10.10
CA LYS A 728 11.38 23.48 10.48
C LYS A 728 10.24 24.23 11.17
N ARG A 729 10.57 25.28 11.93
CA ARG A 729 9.56 26.28 12.35
C ARG A 729 9.00 26.96 11.10
N GLY A 730 7.72 26.75 10.81
CA GLY A 730 7.09 27.27 9.59
C GLY A 730 6.91 26.16 8.55
N CYS A 731 7.54 26.29 7.38
CA CYS A 731 7.34 25.36 6.27
C CYS A 731 8.27 24.15 6.37
N PRO A 732 7.76 22.91 6.26
CA PRO A 732 8.61 21.72 6.23
C PRO A 732 9.46 21.71 4.95
N ASP A 733 10.68 21.20 5.05
CA ASP A 733 11.56 20.98 3.90
C ASP A 733 11.44 19.52 3.47
N ILE A 734 10.66 19.28 2.42
CA ILE A 734 10.26 17.96 1.96
C ILE A 734 11.08 17.57 0.72
N ARG A 735 11.58 16.33 0.71
CA ARG A 735 12.25 15.69 -0.43
C ARG A 735 11.53 14.38 -0.73
N THR A 736 11.15 14.13 -1.98
CA THR A 736 10.42 12.92 -2.34
C THR A 736 10.97 12.19 -3.55
N PHE A 737 10.56 10.93 -3.66
CA PHE A 737 10.49 10.17 -4.90
C PHE A 737 9.15 9.45 -4.98
N VAL A 738 8.61 9.32 -6.18
CA VAL A 738 7.77 8.22 -6.62
C VAL A 738 8.61 7.47 -7.66
N THR A 739 9.31 6.42 -7.25
CA THR A 739 10.43 5.84 -8.03
C THR A 739 10.02 5.32 -9.41
N TYR A 740 8.76 4.97 -9.63
CA TYR A 740 8.20 4.53 -10.91
C TYR A 740 7.39 5.60 -11.65
N GLY A 741 7.45 6.87 -11.19
CA GLY A 741 6.71 7.98 -11.78
C GLY A 741 5.25 8.10 -11.29
N GLU A 742 4.71 9.31 -11.41
CA GLU A 742 3.37 9.69 -10.95
C GLU A 742 2.24 8.99 -11.73
N SER A 743 2.49 8.64 -13.00
CA SER A 743 1.51 8.07 -13.93
C SER A 743 1.86 6.65 -14.36
N ALA A 744 0.86 5.77 -14.43
CA ALA A 744 1.01 4.42 -14.99
C ALA A 744 0.87 4.41 -16.52
N ASN A 745 0.32 5.48 -17.11
CA ASN A 745 0.12 5.56 -18.55
C ASN A 745 1.47 5.60 -19.28
N PRO A 746 1.81 4.60 -20.11
CA PRO A 746 3.10 4.55 -20.80
C PRO A 746 3.31 5.72 -21.78
N ALA A 747 2.26 6.41 -22.22
CA ALA A 747 2.37 7.62 -23.05
C ALA A 747 2.69 8.90 -22.23
N SER A 748 2.47 8.88 -20.91
CA SER A 748 2.71 10.04 -20.05
C SER A 748 4.21 10.26 -19.84
N VAL A 749 4.68 11.51 -19.82
CA VAL A 749 6.07 11.85 -19.42
C VAL A 749 6.32 11.52 -17.95
N HIS A 750 5.25 11.56 -17.15
CA HIS A 750 5.28 11.26 -15.73
C HIS A 750 5.27 9.76 -15.41
N SER A 751 5.45 8.89 -16.41
CA SER A 751 5.64 7.44 -16.23
C SER A 751 7.10 7.02 -16.06
N SER A 752 8.05 7.95 -16.21
CA SER A 752 9.48 7.64 -16.15
C SER A 752 10.38 8.77 -15.65
N ASP A 753 9.90 10.02 -15.59
CA ASP A 753 10.71 11.18 -15.20
C ASP A 753 11.31 11.05 -13.79
N GLN A 754 10.51 10.69 -12.78
CA GLN A 754 11.04 10.45 -11.42
C GLN A 754 11.88 9.17 -11.32
N THR A 755 11.68 8.19 -12.20
CA THR A 755 12.55 7.00 -12.26
C THR A 755 13.98 7.38 -12.64
N LYS A 756 14.14 8.36 -13.53
CA LYS A 756 15.46 8.92 -13.90
C LYS A 756 16.07 9.70 -12.75
N GLU A 757 15.27 10.49 -12.04
CA GLU A 757 15.74 11.22 -10.85
C GLU A 757 16.16 10.25 -9.73
N PHE A 758 15.39 9.19 -9.49
CA PHE A 758 15.73 8.15 -8.54
C PHE A 758 17.02 7.42 -8.94
N SER A 759 17.15 7.00 -10.21
CA SER A 759 18.37 6.41 -10.77
C SER A 759 19.60 7.28 -10.51
N ALA A 760 19.47 8.61 -10.64
CA ALA A 760 20.53 9.57 -10.40
C ALA A 760 20.66 10.05 -8.94
N LYS A 761 19.87 9.50 -8.00
CA LYS A 761 19.76 9.94 -6.59
C LYS A 761 19.46 11.44 -6.42
N ARG A 762 18.77 12.06 -7.38
CA ARG A 762 18.41 13.49 -7.35
C ARG A 762 17.01 13.67 -6.77
N TRP A 763 16.94 13.94 -5.47
CA TRP A 763 15.68 14.09 -4.76
C TRP A 763 14.81 15.24 -5.29
N VAL A 764 13.52 14.97 -5.47
CA VAL A 764 12.53 15.99 -5.88
C VAL A 764 12.18 16.87 -4.69
N LYS A 765 12.09 18.19 -4.90
CA LYS A 765 11.61 19.16 -3.90
C LYS A 765 10.22 19.67 -4.29
N PRO A 766 9.13 19.00 -3.89
CA PRO A 766 7.79 19.51 -4.14
C PRO A 766 7.50 20.74 -3.26
N PRO A 767 6.81 21.76 -3.78
CA PRO A 767 6.44 22.93 -2.97
C PRO A 767 5.32 22.58 -1.99
N PHE A 768 5.57 22.70 -0.69
CA PHE A 768 4.53 22.53 0.32
C PHE A 768 3.78 23.85 0.55
N CYS A 769 4.47 24.88 1.01
CA CYS A 769 3.82 26.14 1.37
C CYS A 769 3.28 26.92 0.16
N ALA A 770 2.19 27.66 0.38
CA ALA A 770 1.55 28.45 -0.67
C ALA A 770 2.52 29.42 -1.37
N ALA A 771 3.46 30.01 -0.64
CA ALA A 771 4.47 30.91 -1.21
C ALA A 771 5.43 30.19 -2.18
N ASP A 772 5.83 28.95 -1.87
CA ASP A 772 6.70 28.14 -2.73
C ASP A 772 5.93 27.71 -3.99
N LEU A 773 4.69 27.28 -3.82
CA LEU A 773 3.82 26.90 -4.93
C LEU A 773 3.54 28.09 -5.86
N GLU A 774 3.38 29.30 -5.31
CA GLU A 774 3.23 30.54 -6.10
C GLU A 774 4.48 30.89 -6.91
N LYS A 775 5.67 30.60 -6.38
CA LYS A 775 6.96 30.86 -7.04
C LYS A 775 7.35 29.77 -8.03
N ASP A 776 6.82 28.56 -7.90
CA ASP A 776 7.11 27.45 -8.82
C ASP A 776 6.80 27.88 -10.26
N ARG A 777 7.82 27.84 -11.14
CA ARG A 777 7.71 28.25 -12.54
C ARG A 777 7.09 27.18 -13.45
N ALA A 778 7.25 25.92 -13.08
CA ALA A 778 6.71 24.76 -13.80
C ALA A 778 5.22 24.53 -13.49
N ALA A 779 4.70 25.08 -12.38
CA ALA A 779 3.32 24.86 -11.98
C ALA A 779 2.29 25.29 -13.04
N VAL A 780 1.54 24.32 -13.56
CA VAL A 780 0.34 24.53 -14.41
C VAL A 780 -0.89 24.50 -13.53
N ARG A 781 -1.73 25.52 -13.60
CA ARG A 781 -2.85 25.68 -12.68
C ARG A 781 -4.19 25.76 -13.40
N SER A 782 -5.19 25.13 -12.81
CA SER A 782 -6.58 25.25 -13.24
C SER A 782 -7.50 25.39 -12.04
N THR A 783 -8.57 26.16 -12.20
CA THR A 783 -9.68 26.21 -11.26
C THR A 783 -10.94 25.72 -11.94
N THR A 784 -11.58 24.72 -11.36
CA THR A 784 -12.80 24.08 -11.85
C THR A 784 -13.94 24.35 -10.88
N ALA A 785 -15.03 24.91 -11.42
CA ALA A 785 -16.32 25.00 -10.76
C ALA A 785 -17.31 24.09 -11.49
N ASP A 786 -17.69 22.98 -10.84
CA ASP A 786 -18.70 22.06 -11.35
C ASP A 786 -20.03 22.35 -10.64
N ARG A 787 -21.11 22.51 -11.41
CA ARG A 787 -22.48 22.74 -10.92
C ARG A 787 -23.44 21.67 -11.45
N GLY A 788 -22.93 20.50 -11.84
CA GLY A 788 -23.65 19.38 -12.45
C GLY A 788 -24.05 19.65 -13.89
N ALA A 789 -24.91 20.65 -14.11
CA ALA A 789 -25.41 21.01 -15.46
C ALA A 789 -24.39 21.81 -16.29
N THR A 790 -23.40 22.41 -15.64
CA THR A 790 -22.36 23.21 -16.29
C THR A 790 -21.09 23.14 -15.47
N VAL A 791 -19.98 22.83 -16.15
CA VAL A 791 -18.64 22.79 -15.61
C VAL A 791 -17.85 23.93 -16.24
N VAL A 792 -17.19 24.73 -15.43
CA VAL A 792 -16.32 25.82 -15.89
C VAL A 792 -14.92 25.56 -15.36
N THR A 793 -13.96 25.36 -16.27
CA THR A 793 -12.55 25.24 -15.94
C THR A 793 -11.79 26.41 -16.51
N VAL A 794 -11.01 27.10 -15.67
CA VAL A 794 -10.11 28.18 -16.06
C VAL A 794 -8.68 27.71 -15.82
N ALA A 795 -7.96 27.40 -16.89
CA ALA A 795 -6.53 27.15 -16.84
C ALA A 795 -5.79 28.50 -16.87
N GLU A 796 -4.98 28.76 -15.85
CA GLU A 796 -4.14 29.94 -15.74
C GLU A 796 -3.03 29.91 -16.80
N ALA A 797 -2.55 31.10 -17.18
CA ALA A 797 -1.41 31.27 -18.05
C ALA A 797 -0.36 32.18 -17.42
N ARG A 798 0.86 32.10 -17.95
CA ARG A 798 2.02 32.89 -17.51
C ARG A 798 2.54 33.76 -18.65
N GLY A 799 3.04 34.94 -18.29
CA GLY A 799 3.67 35.85 -19.24
C GLY A 799 2.69 36.26 -20.34
N THR A 800 3.10 36.10 -21.60
CA THR A 800 2.31 36.49 -22.79
C THR A 800 1.29 35.42 -23.22
N ALA A 801 1.32 34.22 -22.63
CA ALA A 801 0.37 33.17 -22.93
C ALA A 801 -1.04 33.55 -22.45
N ARG A 802 -2.07 33.09 -23.18
CA ARG A 802 -3.47 33.36 -22.85
C ARG A 802 -4.04 32.26 -21.96
N PRO A 803 -4.80 32.59 -20.92
CA PRO A 803 -5.48 31.58 -20.12
C PRO A 803 -6.56 30.90 -20.97
N ARG A 804 -6.91 29.66 -20.61
CA ARG A 804 -7.91 28.87 -21.33
C ARG A 804 -9.13 28.65 -20.46
N ILE A 805 -10.27 29.17 -20.89
CA ILE A 805 -11.57 28.97 -20.26
C ILE A 805 -12.30 27.88 -21.05
N THR A 806 -12.71 26.82 -20.36
CA THR A 806 -13.49 25.72 -20.93
C THR A 806 -14.82 25.64 -20.19
N VAL A 807 -15.93 25.68 -20.92
CA VAL A 807 -17.28 25.50 -20.40
C VAL A 807 -17.85 24.23 -21.01
N ILE A 808 -18.23 23.26 -20.17
CA ILE A 808 -18.80 21.97 -20.57
C ILE A 808 -20.21 21.86 -19.99
N ARG A 809 -21.13 21.29 -20.76
CA ARG A 809 -22.51 21.01 -20.34
C ARG A 809 -22.80 19.52 -20.46
N PRO A 810 -22.58 18.76 -19.37
CA PRO A 810 -22.81 17.32 -19.36
C PRO A 810 -24.27 17.00 -19.67
N GLY A 811 -24.54 16.28 -20.76
CA GLY A 811 -25.88 15.79 -21.11
C GLY A 811 -26.92 16.82 -21.56
N GLY A 812 -26.54 18.07 -21.86
CA GLY A 812 -27.47 19.14 -22.26
C GLY A 812 -27.46 19.50 -23.75
N LYS A 813 -28.63 19.79 -24.34
CA LYS A 813 -28.75 20.35 -25.70
C LYS A 813 -27.99 21.67 -25.82
N ALA A 814 -27.38 21.95 -26.97
CA ALA A 814 -26.63 23.18 -27.23
C ALA A 814 -27.42 24.45 -26.85
N ALA A 815 -26.87 25.27 -25.96
CA ALA A 815 -27.50 26.49 -25.44
C ALA A 815 -26.52 27.66 -25.48
N ARG A 816 -27.06 28.87 -25.34
CA ARG A 816 -26.30 30.10 -25.30
C ARG A 816 -25.44 30.13 -24.04
N VAL A 817 -24.13 30.20 -24.24
CA VAL A 817 -23.11 30.39 -23.20
C VAL A 817 -22.59 31.81 -23.32
N VAL A 818 -22.72 32.59 -22.25
CA VAL A 818 -22.17 33.94 -22.15
C VAL A 818 -21.01 33.92 -21.17
N ILE A 819 -19.78 34.17 -21.62
CA ILE A 819 -18.60 34.25 -20.75
C ILE A 819 -18.18 35.70 -20.67
N ARG A 820 -18.17 36.27 -19.46
CA ARG A 820 -17.64 37.60 -19.14
C ARG A 820 -16.36 37.46 -18.34
N VAL A 821 -15.28 38.04 -18.84
CA VAL A 821 -14.01 38.11 -18.11
C VAL A 821 -13.87 39.52 -17.57
N ARG A 822 -13.80 39.67 -16.24
CA ARG A 822 -13.70 40.95 -15.52
C ARG A 822 -12.35 41.02 -14.80
N GLY A 823 -11.50 41.93 -15.26
CA GLY A 823 -10.25 42.32 -14.58
C GLY A 823 -10.15 43.84 -14.46
N ALA A 824 -9.07 44.35 -13.87
CA ALA A 824 -8.89 45.77 -13.53
C ALA A 824 -9.01 46.75 -14.72
N LYS A 825 -8.89 46.30 -15.99
CA LYS A 825 -8.91 47.18 -17.18
C LYS A 825 -9.66 46.61 -18.39
N THR A 826 -10.38 45.48 -18.29
CA THR A 826 -10.97 44.84 -19.47
C THR A 826 -12.21 44.03 -19.13
N ALA A 827 -13.30 44.26 -19.88
CA ALA A 827 -14.48 43.41 -19.91
C ALA A 827 -14.64 42.85 -21.33
N ARG A 828 -14.58 41.52 -21.47
CA ARG A 828 -14.91 40.85 -22.74
C ARG A 828 -16.05 39.88 -22.53
N THR A 829 -17.05 39.98 -23.40
CA THR A 829 -18.19 39.07 -23.44
C THR A 829 -18.10 38.22 -24.70
N ILE A 830 -18.13 36.90 -24.55
CA ILE A 830 -18.28 35.98 -25.68
C ILE A 830 -19.61 35.25 -25.56
N VAL A 831 -20.34 35.16 -26.66
CA VAL A 831 -21.61 34.46 -26.76
C VAL A 831 -21.46 33.35 -27.80
N ARG A 832 -21.59 32.10 -27.39
CA ARG A 832 -21.54 30.93 -28.28
C ARG A 832 -22.64 29.95 -27.95
N ARG A 833 -23.01 29.10 -28.91
CA ARG A 833 -23.93 27.98 -28.71
C ARG A 833 -23.15 26.68 -28.83
N GLY A 834 -23.25 25.80 -27.83
CA GLY A 834 -22.56 24.52 -27.84
C GLY A 834 -22.71 23.74 -26.53
N SER A 835 -22.34 22.47 -26.55
CA SER A 835 -22.17 21.62 -25.36
C SER A 835 -20.78 21.77 -24.74
N ARG A 836 -19.77 22.12 -25.56
CA ARG A 836 -18.41 22.48 -25.13
C ARG A 836 -17.99 23.79 -25.78
N VAL A 837 -17.62 24.78 -24.98
CA VAL A 837 -17.13 26.09 -25.43
C VAL A 837 -15.74 26.33 -24.86
N VAL A 838 -14.76 26.59 -25.72
CA VAL A 838 -13.39 26.96 -25.33
C VAL A 838 -13.12 28.40 -25.75
N PHE A 839 -12.57 29.19 -24.84
CA PHE A 839 -12.25 30.60 -25.05
C PHE A 839 -10.92 30.97 -24.40
N SER A 840 -10.06 31.69 -25.11
CA SER A 840 -8.75 32.14 -24.61
C SER A 840 -8.65 33.68 -24.66
N PRO A 841 -9.08 34.39 -23.60
CA PRO A 841 -9.07 35.85 -23.55
C PRO A 841 -7.63 36.40 -23.49
N ARG A 842 -7.46 37.67 -23.86
CA ARG A 842 -6.28 38.45 -23.43
C ARG A 842 -6.61 39.05 -22.08
N VAL A 843 -5.76 38.80 -21.08
CA VAL A 843 -5.93 39.31 -19.70
C VAL A 843 -4.58 39.86 -19.24
N GLY A 844 -4.57 41.02 -18.59
CA GLY A 844 -3.36 41.57 -18.00
C GLY A 844 -2.94 40.81 -16.73
N LYS A 845 -1.68 40.96 -16.32
CA LYS A 845 -1.16 40.36 -15.08
C LYS A 845 -2.00 40.76 -13.87
N GLY A 846 -2.32 39.79 -13.02
CA GLY A 846 -3.13 39.99 -11.81
C GLY A 846 -4.30 39.02 -11.70
N THR A 847 -5.10 39.18 -10.65
CA THR A 847 -6.31 38.39 -10.44
C THR A 847 -7.46 38.91 -11.29
N TYR A 848 -8.25 37.99 -11.83
CA TYR A 848 -9.44 38.30 -12.60
C TYR A 848 -10.56 37.30 -12.29
N ARG A 849 -11.79 37.67 -12.67
CA ARG A 849 -12.98 36.85 -12.48
C ARG A 849 -13.59 36.48 -13.82
N VAL A 850 -14.00 35.22 -13.95
CA VAL A 850 -14.74 34.70 -15.10
C VAL A 850 -16.17 34.41 -14.66
N ASP A 851 -17.12 35.18 -15.17
CA ASP A 851 -18.55 34.96 -14.98
C ASP A 851 -19.13 34.26 -16.22
N VAL A 852 -19.69 33.06 -16.04
CA VAL A 852 -20.32 32.27 -17.10
C VAL A 852 -21.81 32.17 -16.84
N THR A 853 -22.62 32.61 -17.80
CA THR A 853 -24.08 32.46 -17.78
C THR A 853 -24.52 31.41 -18.80
N VAL A 854 -25.26 30.40 -18.35
CA VAL A 854 -25.87 29.37 -19.20
C VAL A 854 -27.33 29.19 -18.80
N GLY A 855 -28.28 29.47 -19.70
CA GLY A 855 -29.71 29.28 -19.44
C GLY A 855 -30.20 29.99 -18.17
N GLY A 856 -29.71 31.20 -17.88
CA GLY A 856 -30.05 31.99 -16.69
C GLY A 856 -29.25 31.67 -15.42
N ARG A 857 -28.44 30.60 -15.41
CA ARG A 857 -27.59 30.24 -14.25
C ARG A 857 -26.19 30.84 -14.40
N ASN A 858 -25.69 31.47 -13.33
CA ASN A 858 -24.38 32.12 -13.28
C ASN A 858 -23.36 31.28 -12.49
N ILE A 859 -22.15 31.14 -13.04
CA ILE A 859 -21.00 30.50 -12.40
C ILE A 859 -19.85 31.50 -12.43
N ALA A 860 -19.26 31.77 -11.27
CA ALA A 860 -18.10 32.64 -11.16
C ALA A 860 -16.87 31.83 -10.76
N VAL A 861 -15.77 32.04 -11.48
CA VAL A 861 -14.47 31.42 -11.19
C VAL A 861 -13.43 32.53 -11.04
N ALA A 862 -12.73 32.55 -9.90
CA ALA A 862 -11.57 33.40 -9.71
C ALA A 862 -10.33 32.72 -10.33
N ALA A 863 -9.49 33.50 -10.99
CA ALA A 863 -8.26 33.03 -11.62
C ALA A 863 -7.19 34.12 -11.62
N LYS A 864 -5.95 33.75 -11.95
CA LYS A 864 -4.82 34.67 -11.98
C LYS A 864 -4.05 34.55 -13.29
N GLN A 865 -3.73 35.69 -13.91
CA GLN A 865 -2.74 35.79 -14.97
C GLN A 865 -1.41 36.13 -14.31
N ARG A 866 -0.42 35.25 -14.48
CA ARG A 866 0.86 35.30 -13.76
C ARG A 866 1.94 36.04 -14.52
#